data_AF-H2AYW6-F1
#
_entry.id   AF-H2AYW6-F1
#
_cell.length_a   1.000
_cell.length_b   1.000
_cell.length_c   1.000
_cell.angle_alpha   90.00
_cell.angle_beta   90.00
_cell.angle_gamma   90.00
#
_symmetry.space_group_name_H-M   'P 1'
#
loop_
_entity.id
_entity.type
_entity.pdbx_description
1 polymer ?
#
loop_
_entity_poly.entity_id
_entity_poly.type
_entity_poly.pdbx_seq_one_letter_code
_entity_poly.pdbx_strand_id
1 'polypeptide(L)'
;MVSIINDENNEIVSRFGPDANNPDILSHLENLSKLFAITSEDLYIKWEQFSYQTLNNETSLSMRNLTQFKSFLQAQIEKQANAAVGNLSNSTTSNTSNSVPTAKKPKNIRPLTANSSLFGFNIPKTPILTKKRKIESIDGNDSKNIKLEFSQDENNSMNSEVSIKNEISTGTPIPKRSVTLKQESGKIIDSLNPQNLEISAGYHSEGKSSNDDQTVSKVRIQPIYDPIKYKFRTMRQNLIEVSDVLDEQIEIFTKLIMESFKLPPSDFADPTVQSQSSVYCVGRIVPDTITSEGFLNPESLSLETSRVSGIGRRVRLDLSNIEETSLFAGQIVGLRGKNANGDSFSVEEILELPYPEFPVSTEEELLEYKTLLDNKSEKILVTSGPYIPDNNFDLSHLEEFVERVNQEIKPHIIIMFGPFIDVTNPIIMAGNIPHFQNLKQQPRTLNELFTKLITPILKKINPSTQVILIPSTKDALSQHASYPQDSFDRRILQLPKNFKCFTNPSTFQLNETFFSCSNVDIFKDMKEVTKGGKTSMSNRFDRISTHLLQQRRFYPVFPGSIKSMTIPDPNTKDTKSYKHVSGADLEVSYLGLTEFIGNLASDILIIPSEMHAFARCVKNVIFINPGKFIRMKGGRGTYAQISINCPDLNNDDFTKIDGDESVYLHNIWKRSRIDIVNN
;
A
#
# COMPACT_ATOMS: atom_id res chain seq x y z
N MET A 1 -24.76 -47.59 -6.18
CA MET A 1 -25.54 -46.38 -5.86
C MET A 1 -25.26 -45.86 -4.44
N VAL A 2 -25.05 -46.73 -3.43
CA VAL A 2 -24.69 -46.30 -2.05
C VAL A 2 -23.23 -45.83 -1.91
N SER A 3 -22.31 -46.25 -2.80
CA SER A 3 -20.90 -45.84 -2.75
C SER A 3 -20.61 -44.44 -3.31
N ILE A 4 -21.44 -43.94 -4.24
CA ILE A 4 -21.23 -42.62 -4.90
C ILE A 4 -21.74 -41.48 -4.00
N ILE A 5 -22.80 -41.73 -3.23
CA ILE A 5 -23.41 -40.74 -2.32
C ILE A 5 -22.46 -40.38 -1.17
N ASN A 6 -21.61 -41.32 -0.73
CA ASN A 6 -20.65 -41.07 0.35
C ASN A 6 -19.47 -40.19 -0.10
N ASP A 7 -19.09 -40.20 -1.38
CA ASP A 7 -17.97 -39.39 -1.89
C ASP A 7 -18.37 -37.91 -2.02
N GLU A 8 -19.56 -37.60 -2.56
CA GLU A 8 -20.05 -36.21 -2.66
C GLU A 8 -20.28 -35.58 -1.28
N ASN A 9 -20.76 -36.36 -0.31
CA ASN A 9 -21.01 -35.87 1.06
C ASN A 9 -19.70 -35.56 1.80
N ASN A 10 -18.67 -36.37 1.60
CA ASN A 10 -17.34 -36.09 2.14
C ASN A 10 -16.70 -34.86 1.48
N GLU A 11 -16.97 -34.63 0.19
CA GLU A 11 -16.45 -33.47 -0.54
C GLU A 11 -17.08 -32.15 -0.05
N ILE A 12 -18.40 -32.09 0.12
CA ILE A 12 -19.09 -30.90 0.64
C ILE A 12 -18.63 -30.57 2.06
N VAL A 13 -18.51 -31.57 2.94
CA VAL A 13 -18.07 -31.37 4.33
C VAL A 13 -16.59 -30.96 4.41
N SER A 14 -15.74 -31.50 3.53
CA SER A 14 -14.33 -31.09 3.44
C SER A 14 -14.16 -29.63 3.06
N ARG A 15 -15.08 -29.04 2.28
CA ARG A 15 -14.95 -27.69 1.75
C ARG A 15 -15.67 -26.64 2.60
N PHE A 16 -16.89 -26.91 3.03
CA PHE A 16 -17.69 -25.99 3.85
C PHE A 16 -17.33 -26.03 5.35
N GLY A 17 -16.44 -26.95 5.76
CA GLY A 17 -15.98 -27.07 7.14
C GLY A 17 -16.91 -27.90 8.04
N PRO A 18 -16.57 -28.05 9.33
CA PRO A 18 -17.27 -28.97 10.25
C PRO A 18 -18.74 -28.61 10.48
N ASP A 19 -19.13 -27.34 10.28
CA ASP A 19 -20.51 -26.87 10.41
C ASP A 19 -21.44 -27.43 9.31
N ALA A 20 -20.87 -27.90 8.18
CA ALA A 20 -21.61 -28.53 7.08
C ALA A 20 -21.99 -29.99 7.36
N ASN A 21 -21.47 -30.60 8.42
CA ASN A 21 -21.77 -31.98 8.82
C ASN A 21 -23.14 -32.11 9.52
N ASN A 22 -23.92 -31.03 9.61
CA ASN A 22 -25.28 -31.05 10.12
C ASN A 22 -26.23 -31.60 9.02
N PRO A 23 -27.01 -32.67 9.28
CA PRO A 23 -27.81 -33.36 8.26
C PRO A 23 -28.81 -32.44 7.52
N ASP A 24 -29.34 -31.41 8.18
CA ASP A 24 -30.29 -30.48 7.57
C ASP A 24 -29.60 -29.51 6.59
N ILE A 25 -28.36 -29.11 6.88
CA ILE A 25 -27.56 -28.19 6.07
C ILE A 25 -27.01 -28.91 4.84
N LEU A 26 -26.53 -30.14 5.03
CA LEU A 26 -25.98 -30.97 3.97
C LEU A 26 -27.04 -31.32 2.91
N SER A 27 -28.23 -31.72 3.36
CA SER A 27 -29.39 -31.94 2.46
C SER A 27 -29.78 -30.67 1.69
N HIS A 28 -29.69 -29.49 2.32
CA HIS A 28 -30.01 -28.23 1.64
C HIS A 28 -28.96 -27.85 0.58
N LEU A 29 -27.67 -28.06 0.87
CA LEU A 29 -26.57 -27.82 -0.07
C LEU A 29 -26.62 -28.77 -1.27
N GLU A 30 -26.93 -30.06 -1.06
CA GLU A 30 -27.18 -31.01 -2.14
C GLU A 30 -28.34 -30.57 -3.03
N ASN A 31 -29.45 -30.13 -2.41
CA ASN A 31 -30.61 -29.66 -3.15
C ASN A 31 -30.28 -28.42 -4.00
N LEU A 32 -29.42 -27.52 -3.52
CA LEU A 32 -28.96 -26.36 -4.29
C LEU A 32 -28.04 -26.76 -5.45
N SER A 33 -27.11 -27.68 -5.22
CA SER A 33 -26.24 -28.23 -6.29
C SER A 33 -27.08 -28.87 -7.41
N LYS A 34 -28.08 -29.70 -7.05
CA LYS A 34 -28.98 -30.36 -8.00
C LYS A 34 -29.93 -29.38 -8.70
N LEU A 35 -30.51 -28.43 -7.97
CA LEU A 35 -31.47 -27.46 -8.54
C LEU A 35 -30.84 -26.55 -9.58
N PHE A 36 -29.59 -26.13 -9.35
CA PHE A 36 -28.89 -25.20 -10.24
C PHE A 36 -27.91 -25.89 -11.20
N ALA A 37 -27.79 -27.23 -11.14
CA ALA A 37 -26.83 -28.03 -11.91
C ALA A 37 -25.38 -27.52 -11.78
N ILE A 38 -24.97 -27.23 -10.55
CA ILE A 38 -23.65 -26.66 -10.19
C ILE A 38 -22.86 -27.70 -9.38
N THR A 39 -21.55 -27.82 -9.64
CA THR A 39 -20.66 -28.74 -8.90
C THR A 39 -20.50 -28.32 -7.44
N SER A 40 -20.07 -29.25 -6.57
CA SER A 40 -19.78 -29.00 -5.15
C SER A 40 -18.74 -27.87 -4.98
N GLU A 41 -17.72 -27.83 -5.84
CA GLU A 41 -16.69 -26.79 -5.87
C GLU A 41 -17.24 -25.42 -6.26
N ASP A 42 -18.01 -25.35 -7.36
CA ASP A 42 -18.59 -24.09 -7.82
C ASP A 42 -19.64 -23.56 -6.85
N LEU A 43 -20.35 -24.44 -6.14
CA LEU A 43 -21.30 -24.07 -5.09
C LEU A 43 -20.58 -23.41 -3.92
N TYR A 44 -19.42 -23.93 -3.52
CA TYR A 44 -18.59 -23.33 -2.46
C TYR A 44 -18.06 -21.96 -2.87
N ILE A 45 -17.54 -21.81 -4.09
CA ILE A 45 -17.05 -20.52 -4.61
C ILE A 45 -18.18 -19.48 -4.63
N LYS A 46 -19.39 -19.87 -5.06
CA LYS A 46 -20.54 -18.96 -5.04
C LYS A 46 -20.99 -18.63 -3.62
N TRP A 47 -20.88 -19.56 -2.68
CA TRP A 47 -21.15 -19.31 -1.27
C TRP A 47 -20.16 -18.30 -0.68
N GLU A 48 -18.88 -18.42 -1.00
CA GLU A 48 -17.86 -17.43 -0.61
C GLU A 48 -18.20 -16.06 -1.19
N GLN A 49 -18.53 -15.98 -2.49
CA GLN A 49 -18.97 -14.74 -3.13
C GLN A 49 -20.18 -14.11 -2.43
N PHE A 50 -21.19 -14.92 -2.06
CA PHE A 50 -22.36 -14.46 -1.33
C PHE A 50 -22.00 -13.96 0.09
N SER A 51 -21.13 -14.68 0.80
CA SER A 51 -20.64 -14.29 2.12
C SER A 51 -19.85 -12.97 2.08
N TYR A 52 -19.08 -12.73 1.01
CA TYR A 52 -18.37 -11.47 0.80
C TYR A 52 -19.29 -10.28 0.49
N GLN A 53 -20.35 -10.48 -0.27
CA GLN A 53 -21.26 -9.39 -0.68
C GLN A 53 -22.21 -8.95 0.43
N THR A 54 -22.60 -9.89 1.30
CA THR A 54 -23.51 -9.61 2.42
C THR A 54 -22.70 -9.11 3.61
N LEU A 55 -22.23 -7.85 3.53
CA LEU A 55 -21.39 -7.15 4.52
C LEU A 55 -21.72 -7.48 6.00
N ASN A 56 -21.03 -8.48 6.56
CA ASN A 56 -20.63 -8.64 7.95
C ASN A 56 -19.76 -9.91 8.06
N ASN A 57 -18.56 -9.76 8.65
CA ASN A 57 -17.56 -10.81 8.83
C ASN A 57 -18.16 -12.16 9.30
N GLU A 58 -17.72 -13.25 8.65
CA GLU A 58 -18.06 -14.65 8.92
C GLU A 58 -19.57 -14.95 8.90
N THR A 59 -20.12 -15.12 7.70
CA THR A 59 -21.47 -15.67 7.54
C THR A 59 -21.44 -17.14 7.97
N SER A 60 -21.81 -17.42 9.23
CA SER A 60 -21.93 -18.80 9.69
C SER A 60 -22.89 -19.59 8.81
N LEU A 61 -22.57 -20.87 8.57
CA LEU A 61 -23.37 -21.76 7.76
C LEU A 61 -24.67 -22.08 8.51
N SER A 62 -25.68 -21.22 8.33
CA SER A 62 -26.98 -21.32 8.98
C SER A 62 -28.10 -21.42 7.95
N MET A 63 -29.21 -22.07 8.31
CA MET A 63 -30.35 -22.27 7.41
C MET A 63 -30.92 -20.95 6.87
N ARG A 64 -30.86 -19.88 7.66
CA ARG A 64 -31.28 -18.53 7.25
C ARG A 64 -30.40 -17.98 6.13
N ASN A 65 -29.09 -18.16 6.25
CA ASN A 65 -28.11 -17.67 5.28
C ASN A 65 -28.13 -18.52 4.00
N LEU A 66 -28.37 -19.83 4.10
CA LEU A 66 -28.57 -20.71 2.94
C LEU A 66 -29.81 -20.34 2.13
N THR A 67 -30.88 -19.91 2.79
CA THR A 67 -32.09 -19.43 2.10
C THR A 67 -31.81 -18.13 1.34
N GLN A 68 -31.03 -17.22 1.92
CA GLN A 68 -30.60 -15.99 1.24
C GLN A 68 -29.64 -16.28 0.08
N PHE A 69 -28.76 -17.26 0.25
CA PHE A 69 -27.87 -17.74 -0.79
C PHE A 69 -28.63 -18.33 -1.98
N LYS A 70 -29.72 -19.07 -1.73
CA LYS A 70 -30.62 -19.55 -2.80
C LYS A 70 -31.21 -18.39 -3.62
N SER A 71 -31.71 -17.35 -2.95
CA SER A 71 -32.23 -16.16 -3.63
C SER A 71 -31.14 -15.44 -4.45
N PHE A 72 -29.90 -15.42 -3.93
CA PHE A 72 -28.76 -14.86 -4.63
C PHE A 72 -28.42 -15.62 -5.93
N LEU A 73 -28.39 -16.96 -5.88
CA LEU A 73 -28.16 -17.79 -7.06
C LEU A 73 -29.23 -17.59 -8.13
N GLN A 74 -30.50 -17.46 -7.73
CA GLN A 74 -31.61 -17.24 -8.65
C GLN A 74 -31.50 -15.87 -9.35
N ALA A 75 -31.17 -14.80 -8.61
CA ALA A 75 -31.01 -13.46 -9.18
C ALA A 75 -29.85 -13.38 -10.19
N GLN A 76 -28.77 -14.13 -9.97
CA GLN A 76 -27.66 -14.19 -10.94
C GLN A 76 -28.08 -14.81 -12.28
N ILE A 77 -28.89 -15.87 -12.23
CA ILE A 77 -29.38 -16.55 -13.44
C ILE A 77 -30.37 -15.65 -14.20
N GLU A 78 -31.28 -14.98 -13.49
CA GLU A 78 -32.22 -14.03 -14.11
C GLU A 78 -31.48 -12.86 -14.79
N LYS A 79 -30.40 -12.36 -14.18
CA LYS A 79 -29.55 -11.31 -14.78
C LYS A 79 -28.82 -11.79 -16.04
N GLN A 80 -28.33 -13.03 -16.05
CA GLN A 80 -27.71 -13.62 -17.24
C GLN A 80 -28.73 -13.89 -18.36
N ALA A 81 -29.94 -14.34 -18.02
CA ALA A 81 -31.02 -14.55 -18.98
C ALA A 81 -31.47 -13.24 -19.63
N ASN A 82 -31.59 -12.16 -18.85
CA ASN A 82 -31.99 -10.84 -19.37
C ASN A 82 -30.91 -10.18 -20.25
N ALA A 83 -29.63 -10.45 -20.00
CA ALA A 83 -28.53 -9.96 -20.82
C ALA A 83 -28.49 -10.61 -22.23
N ALA A 84 -29.01 -11.84 -22.36
CA ALA A 84 -29.06 -12.55 -23.65
C ALA A 84 -30.20 -12.07 -24.57
N VAL A 85 -31.27 -11.48 -24.02
CA VAL A 85 -32.47 -11.08 -24.78
C VAL A 85 -32.41 -9.63 -25.29
N GLY A 86 -31.55 -8.77 -24.72
CA GLY A 86 -31.45 -7.34 -25.06
C GLY A 86 -30.79 -7.02 -26.42
N ASN A 87 -30.27 -8.00 -27.15
CA ASN A 87 -29.47 -7.78 -28.37
C ASN A 87 -30.26 -7.79 -29.69
N LEU A 88 -31.60 -7.68 -29.69
CA LEU A 88 -32.41 -7.76 -30.92
C LEU A 88 -33.32 -6.55 -31.23
N SER A 89 -33.19 -5.41 -30.56
CA SER A 89 -33.95 -4.22 -30.96
C SER A 89 -33.21 -2.92 -30.67
N ASN A 90 -32.59 -2.34 -31.70
CA ASN A 90 -32.81 -0.95 -32.14
C ASN A 90 -31.72 -0.52 -33.14
N SER A 91 -32.05 -0.65 -34.43
CA SER A 91 -31.41 0.06 -35.55
C SER A 91 -32.39 1.08 -36.12
N THR A 92 -31.87 2.19 -36.67
CA THR A 92 -32.54 3.37 -37.29
C THR A 92 -32.85 4.49 -36.27
N THR A 93 -32.45 5.76 -36.42
CA THR A 93 -32.43 6.65 -37.60
C THR A 93 -31.41 7.81 -37.51
N SER A 94 -31.04 8.30 -38.69
CA SER A 94 -30.34 9.53 -39.14
C SER A 94 -30.42 10.83 -38.32
N ASN A 95 -29.34 11.64 -38.32
CA ASN A 95 -29.33 12.93 -39.06
C ASN A 95 -27.97 13.67 -39.07
N THR A 96 -27.72 14.27 -40.24
CA THR A 96 -26.61 15.11 -40.70
C THR A 96 -26.62 16.54 -40.12
N SER A 97 -25.44 17.16 -39.92
CA SER A 97 -25.15 18.53 -40.41
C SER A 97 -23.68 18.94 -40.23
N ASN A 98 -23.16 19.58 -41.28
CA ASN A 98 -21.80 20.13 -41.44
C ASN A 98 -21.58 21.41 -40.61
N SER A 99 -20.36 21.63 -40.10
CA SER A 99 -19.63 22.90 -40.26
C SER A 99 -18.17 22.81 -39.76
N VAL A 100 -17.23 23.29 -40.59
CA VAL A 100 -15.80 23.56 -40.32
C VAL A 100 -15.57 25.00 -40.79
N PRO A 101 -14.87 25.87 -40.03
CA PRO A 101 -13.45 26.24 -40.32
C PRO A 101 -12.65 26.57 -39.02
N THR A 102 -11.31 26.67 -38.90
CA THR A 102 -10.15 26.82 -39.79
C THR A 102 -8.86 26.70 -38.93
N ALA A 103 -7.74 26.33 -39.58
CA ALA A 103 -6.41 26.14 -39.01
C ALA A 103 -5.59 27.42 -38.79
N LYS A 104 -4.64 27.39 -37.84
CA LYS A 104 -3.39 28.19 -37.85
C LYS A 104 -2.17 27.33 -37.47
N LYS A 105 -1.09 27.51 -38.24
CA LYS A 105 0.18 26.76 -38.28
C LYS A 105 1.22 27.20 -37.22
N PRO A 106 2.31 26.42 -37.02
CA PRO A 106 3.16 26.40 -35.82
C PRO A 106 4.48 27.20 -35.94
N LYS A 107 5.26 27.27 -34.86
CA LYS A 107 6.67 27.72 -34.86
C LYS A 107 7.60 26.72 -34.15
N ASN A 108 8.77 26.50 -34.75
CA ASN A 108 9.82 25.52 -34.42
C ASN A 108 10.87 26.01 -33.41
N ILE A 109 11.17 25.15 -32.42
CA ILE A 109 12.44 24.51 -31.99
C ILE A 109 13.79 25.26 -32.18
N ARG A 110 14.65 25.27 -31.14
CA ARG A 110 16.04 24.71 -31.16
C ARG A 110 16.71 24.55 -29.76
N PRO A 111 17.68 23.63 -29.62
CA PRO A 111 18.05 22.92 -28.38
C PRO A 111 19.35 23.42 -27.74
N LEU A 112 19.62 23.05 -26.48
CA LEU A 112 20.95 23.15 -25.86
C LEU A 112 21.33 21.87 -25.10
N THR A 113 22.31 21.23 -25.72
CA THR A 113 23.37 20.30 -25.30
C THR A 113 23.63 20.04 -23.81
N ALA A 114 23.97 18.77 -23.55
CA ALA A 114 24.48 18.16 -22.33
C ALA A 114 25.96 18.48 -22.02
N ASN A 115 26.33 18.27 -20.75
CA ASN A 115 27.62 17.75 -20.21
C ASN A 115 27.35 17.46 -18.71
N SER A 116 27.26 16.20 -18.25
CA SER A 116 28.29 15.18 -17.95
C SER A 116 29.01 15.39 -16.60
N SER A 117 28.64 14.59 -15.58
CA SER A 117 29.42 14.38 -14.35
C SER A 117 29.30 12.92 -13.84
N LEU A 118 30.37 12.19 -14.08
CA LEU A 118 31.00 11.00 -13.47
C LEU A 118 30.43 10.12 -12.32
N PHE A 119 29.14 10.10 -11.99
CA PHE A 119 28.55 8.96 -11.25
C PHE A 119 27.14 8.70 -11.78
N GLY A 120 26.93 7.52 -12.36
CA GLY A 120 25.78 7.15 -13.20
C GLY A 120 24.47 6.89 -12.44
N PHE A 121 23.99 7.84 -11.65
CA PHE A 121 22.63 7.83 -11.12
C PHE A 121 21.80 8.93 -11.80
N ASN A 122 20.85 8.53 -12.65
CA ASN A 122 19.81 9.44 -13.12
C ASN A 122 18.82 9.71 -11.98
N ILE A 123 19.01 10.82 -11.29
CA ILE A 123 18.13 11.30 -10.23
C ILE A 123 16.96 12.07 -10.87
N PRO A 124 15.69 11.84 -10.47
CA PRO A 124 14.56 12.60 -10.99
C PRO A 124 14.67 14.10 -10.62
N LYS A 125 14.41 14.95 -11.62
CA LYS A 125 14.52 16.41 -11.54
C LYS A 125 13.25 17.00 -10.91
N THR A 126 13.22 17.11 -9.59
CA THR A 126 12.28 18.01 -8.91
C THR A 126 12.77 19.47 -9.03
N PRO A 127 11.88 20.48 -9.10
CA PRO A 127 12.29 21.87 -9.28
C PRO A 127 13.16 22.36 -8.10
N ILE A 128 14.34 22.89 -8.44
CA ILE A 128 15.26 23.51 -7.47
C ILE A 128 14.79 24.94 -7.18
N LEU A 129 14.46 25.23 -5.92
CA LEU A 129 14.23 26.59 -5.44
C LEU A 129 15.53 27.40 -5.51
N THR A 130 15.68 28.24 -6.54
CA THR A 130 16.77 29.22 -6.62
C THR A 130 16.61 30.28 -5.54
N LYS A 131 17.58 30.35 -4.61
CA LYS A 131 17.81 31.51 -3.73
C LYS A 131 17.95 32.77 -4.58
N LYS A 132 17.13 33.78 -4.35
CA LYS A 132 17.43 35.17 -4.74
C LYS A 132 17.83 36.01 -3.53
N ARG A 133 18.78 36.89 -3.84
CA ARG A 133 19.64 37.70 -2.97
C ARG A 133 18.89 38.67 -2.05
N LYS A 134 19.54 38.86 -0.91
CA LYS A 134 19.51 40.00 0.02
C LYS A 134 19.62 41.33 -0.73
N ILE A 135 18.74 42.28 -0.44
CA ILE A 135 18.91 43.72 -0.71
C ILE A 135 18.76 44.42 0.63
N GLU A 136 19.75 45.23 1.00
CA GLU A 136 19.79 46.05 2.21
C GLU A 136 19.19 47.44 1.96
N SER A 137 18.43 47.89 2.97
CA SER A 137 18.18 49.26 3.47
C SER A 137 17.84 50.42 2.52
N ILE A 138 16.71 51.07 2.79
CA ILE A 138 16.56 52.53 2.94
C ILE A 138 15.53 52.78 4.06
N ASP A 139 15.90 53.65 5.01
CA ASP A 139 15.09 54.15 6.12
C ASP A 139 13.90 55.01 5.66
N GLY A 140 12.84 55.04 6.47
CA GLY A 140 11.77 56.03 6.36
C GLY A 140 10.60 55.74 7.31
N ASN A 141 10.57 56.44 8.44
CA ASN A 141 9.44 56.59 9.37
C ASN A 141 8.11 56.83 8.63
N ASP A 142 7.05 56.12 9.02
CA ASP A 142 5.88 56.81 9.58
C ASP A 142 4.88 55.84 10.23
N SER A 143 4.47 56.25 11.43
CA SER A 143 3.48 55.67 12.31
C SER A 143 2.07 55.65 11.72
N LYS A 144 1.30 54.57 11.97
CA LYS A 144 -0.11 54.62 12.39
C LYS A 144 -0.61 53.28 12.93
N ASN A 145 -1.06 53.34 14.18
CA ASN A 145 -1.73 52.29 14.96
C ASN A 145 -3.06 51.85 14.34
N ILE A 146 -3.35 50.54 14.33
CA ILE A 146 -4.70 50.02 14.60
C ILE A 146 -4.55 48.78 15.50
N LYS A 147 -5.06 48.93 16.73
CA LYS A 147 -5.16 47.93 17.80
C LYS A 147 -6.60 47.41 17.75
N LEU A 148 -6.82 46.10 17.68
CA LEU A 148 -8.14 45.48 17.82
C LEU A 148 -8.18 44.74 19.16
N GLU A 149 -8.98 45.27 20.08
CA GLU A 149 -9.28 44.75 21.41
C GLU A 149 -10.32 43.62 21.35
N PHE A 150 -10.11 42.61 22.19
CA PHE A 150 -11.12 41.60 22.54
C PHE A 150 -11.78 42.02 23.86
N SER A 151 -13.11 42.19 23.85
CA SER A 151 -13.91 42.35 25.06
C SER A 151 -14.29 40.99 25.64
N GLN A 152 -13.94 40.79 26.90
CA GLN A 152 -14.53 39.83 27.82
C GLN A 152 -15.83 40.43 28.38
N ASP A 153 -16.85 39.60 28.58
CA ASP A 153 -17.85 39.85 29.62
C ASP A 153 -18.37 38.51 30.17
N GLU A 154 -18.37 38.41 31.50
CA GLU A 154 -18.89 37.31 32.31
C GLU A 154 -20.13 37.78 33.10
N ASN A 155 -21.09 36.85 33.22
CA ASN A 155 -22.08 36.64 34.30
C ASN A 155 -23.36 37.51 34.38
N ASN A 156 -24.54 36.90 34.19
CA ASN A 156 -25.29 36.25 35.30
C ASN A 156 -26.56 35.47 34.84
N SER A 157 -26.62 34.19 35.23
CA SER A 157 -27.74 33.38 35.79
C SER A 157 -29.22 33.63 35.41
N MET A 158 -29.89 32.58 34.91
CA MET A 158 -31.09 31.99 35.56
C MET A 158 -31.37 30.54 35.13
N ASN A 159 -31.82 29.74 36.10
CA ASN A 159 -32.06 28.29 36.11
C ASN A 159 -33.26 27.81 35.28
N SER A 160 -33.19 26.56 34.80
CA SER A 160 -34.28 25.57 34.96
C SER A 160 -33.75 24.15 34.83
N GLU A 161 -33.86 23.39 35.91
CA GLU A 161 -33.57 21.95 36.02
C GLU A 161 -34.73 21.13 35.46
N VAL A 162 -34.42 20.05 34.71
CA VAL A 162 -35.29 18.88 34.62
C VAL A 162 -34.45 17.64 34.88
N SER A 163 -34.74 17.02 36.02
CA SER A 163 -34.15 15.77 36.49
C SER A 163 -34.88 14.58 35.88
N ILE A 164 -34.16 13.60 35.33
CA ILE A 164 -34.69 12.24 35.15
C ILE A 164 -33.72 11.27 35.83
N LYS A 165 -34.18 10.73 36.96
CA LYS A 165 -33.61 9.60 37.67
C LYS A 165 -33.72 8.35 36.81
N ASN A 166 -32.67 7.54 36.72
CA ASN A 166 -32.80 6.13 36.37
C ASN A 166 -32.28 5.28 37.53
N GLU A 167 -33.21 4.51 38.08
CA GLU A 167 -33.05 3.64 39.23
C GLU A 167 -32.18 2.43 38.90
N ILE A 168 -31.38 2.04 39.89
CA ILE A 168 -30.65 0.79 39.95
C ILE A 168 -31.66 -0.32 40.25
N SER A 169 -31.84 -1.26 39.32
CA SER A 169 -32.46 -2.55 39.61
C SER A 169 -31.43 -3.67 39.47
N THR A 170 -31.34 -4.45 40.53
CA THR A 170 -30.44 -5.56 40.78
C THR A 170 -30.77 -6.75 39.88
N GLY A 171 -29.83 -7.09 38.97
CA GLY A 171 -29.84 -8.32 38.18
C GLY A 171 -28.49 -9.04 38.31
N THR A 172 -28.53 -10.30 38.72
CA THR A 172 -27.45 -11.26 38.97
C THR A 172 -26.40 -11.31 37.83
N PRO A 173 -25.10 -11.50 38.12
CA PRO A 173 -24.04 -11.40 37.11
C PRO A 173 -23.99 -12.65 36.23
N ILE A 174 -24.21 -12.46 34.94
CA ILE A 174 -23.84 -13.45 33.91
C ILE A 174 -22.36 -13.23 33.59
N PRO A 175 -21.47 -14.25 33.72
CA PRO A 175 -20.06 -14.06 33.45
C PRO A 175 -19.85 -13.72 31.96
N LYS A 176 -19.27 -12.55 31.70
CA LYS A 176 -18.74 -12.18 30.38
C LYS A 176 -17.60 -13.14 30.06
N ARG A 177 -17.90 -14.18 29.28
CA ARG A 177 -16.91 -15.05 28.66
C ARG A 177 -16.24 -14.24 27.54
N SER A 178 -15.16 -13.53 27.87
CA SER A 178 -14.20 -13.07 26.89
C SER A 178 -13.55 -14.33 26.31
N VAL A 179 -14.01 -14.78 25.14
CA VAL A 179 -13.28 -15.77 24.35
C VAL A 179 -12.13 -15.04 23.68
N THR A 180 -11.14 -14.65 24.47
CA THR A 180 -9.79 -14.40 23.98
C THR A 180 -9.23 -15.79 23.75
N LEU A 181 -9.38 -16.32 22.53
CA LEU A 181 -8.51 -17.41 22.08
C LEU A 181 -7.09 -16.90 22.31
N LYS A 182 -6.41 -17.44 23.33
CA LYS A 182 -5.04 -17.08 23.67
C LYS A 182 -4.17 -17.54 22.50
N GLN A 183 -4.01 -16.69 21.49
CA GLN A 183 -2.96 -16.86 20.50
C GLN A 183 -1.64 -16.69 21.23
N GLU A 184 -0.82 -17.73 21.20
CA GLU A 184 0.49 -17.73 21.81
C GLU A 184 1.40 -16.75 21.07
N SER A 185 1.97 -15.82 21.82
CA SER A 185 3.02 -14.90 21.39
C SER A 185 4.19 -15.69 20.81
N GLY A 186 4.73 -15.26 19.67
CA GLY A 186 5.91 -15.89 19.07
C GLY A 186 5.66 -17.10 18.18
N LYS A 187 4.39 -17.52 18.01
CA LYS A 187 4.04 -18.57 17.05
C LYS A 187 4.19 -18.07 15.62
N ILE A 188 4.91 -18.83 14.79
CA ILE A 188 5.01 -18.62 13.35
C ILE A 188 3.68 -19.04 12.69
N ILE A 189 3.11 -18.15 11.90
CA ILE A 189 1.82 -18.30 11.21
C ILE A 189 2.03 -18.69 9.75
N ASP A 190 3.00 -18.05 9.11
CA ASP A 190 3.36 -18.26 7.71
C ASP A 190 4.87 -18.08 7.56
N SER A 191 5.47 -18.74 6.58
CA SER A 191 6.92 -18.67 6.36
C SER A 191 7.26 -18.83 4.88
N LEU A 192 8.09 -17.91 4.37
CA LEU A 192 8.73 -18.00 3.07
C LEU A 192 10.14 -18.60 3.24
N ASN A 193 10.43 -19.63 2.44
CA ASN A 193 11.67 -20.42 2.44
C ASN A 193 12.01 -21.15 3.77
N PRO A 194 11.07 -21.82 4.47
CA PRO A 194 11.37 -22.49 5.74
C PRO A 194 12.26 -23.74 5.62
N GLN A 195 12.28 -24.40 4.45
CA GLN A 195 12.94 -25.70 4.26
C GLN A 195 14.44 -25.57 3.96
N ASN A 196 14.87 -24.44 3.39
CA ASN A 196 16.22 -24.26 2.88
C ASN A 196 17.10 -23.44 3.84
N LEU A 197 16.51 -22.79 4.84
CA LEU A 197 17.16 -21.73 5.62
C LEU A 197 16.73 -21.77 7.09
N GLU A 198 17.72 -21.61 7.97
CA GLU A 198 17.50 -21.54 9.42
C GLU A 198 17.13 -20.13 9.89
N ILE A 199 16.52 -20.04 11.07
CA ILE A 199 16.25 -18.76 11.71
C ILE A 199 17.55 -18.23 12.29
N SER A 200 17.90 -16.98 11.96
CA SER A 200 19.10 -16.35 12.50
C SER A 200 19.05 -16.24 14.03
N ALA A 201 20.17 -16.55 14.67
CA ALA A 201 20.33 -16.43 16.12
C ALA A 201 20.30 -14.96 16.61
N GLY A 202 20.44 -13.99 15.69
CA GLY A 202 20.52 -12.58 16.03
C GLY A 202 21.90 -12.15 16.55
N TYR A 203 21.97 -11.05 17.29
CA TYR A 203 23.23 -10.59 17.86
C TYR A 203 23.62 -11.47 19.06
N HIS A 204 24.90 -11.88 19.10
CA HIS A 204 25.47 -12.58 20.24
C HIS A 204 26.05 -11.58 21.24
N SER A 205 25.60 -11.65 22.50
CA SER A 205 26.20 -10.94 23.63
C SER A 205 27.23 -11.83 24.31
N GLU A 206 28.34 -12.16 23.65
CA GLU A 206 29.45 -12.81 24.35
C GLU A 206 30.32 -11.77 25.06
N GLY A 207 30.16 -11.68 26.39
CA GLY A 207 31.26 -11.79 27.34
C GLY A 207 32.48 -10.86 27.26
N LYS A 208 32.45 -9.70 26.61
CA LYS A 208 33.52 -8.70 26.79
C LYS A 208 33.25 -7.83 28.01
N SER A 209 33.90 -8.21 29.11
CA SER A 209 34.15 -7.38 30.28
C SER A 209 34.72 -6.02 29.91
N SER A 210 34.09 -4.96 30.44
CA SER A 210 34.66 -3.66 30.82
C SER A 210 35.70 -3.01 29.90
N ASN A 211 35.31 -1.87 29.31
CA ASN A 211 36.12 -0.68 28.95
C ASN A 211 36.28 -0.27 27.47
N ASP A 212 35.56 -0.86 26.50
CA ASP A 212 35.47 -0.26 25.17
C ASP A 212 34.07 0.30 24.89
N ASP A 213 34.00 1.63 24.90
CA ASP A 213 32.80 2.48 24.81
C ASP A 213 32.18 2.54 23.39
N GLN A 214 32.39 1.51 22.57
CA GLN A 214 31.82 1.41 21.22
C GLN A 214 31.41 -0.04 20.92
N THR A 215 30.17 -0.39 21.23
CA THR A 215 29.51 -1.54 20.60
C THR A 215 29.41 -1.25 19.10
N VAL A 216 30.39 -1.72 18.34
CA VAL A 216 30.40 -1.58 16.88
C VAL A 216 29.19 -2.31 16.32
N SER A 217 28.26 -1.55 15.73
CA SER A 217 27.10 -2.10 15.02
C SER A 217 27.60 -3.06 13.94
N LYS A 218 27.26 -4.35 14.04
CA LYS A 218 27.58 -5.38 13.03
C LYS A 218 26.82 -5.23 11.71
N VAL A 219 26.10 -4.13 11.56
CA VAL A 219 25.24 -3.86 10.41
C VAL A 219 25.48 -2.43 9.91
N ARG A 220 25.68 -2.29 8.60
CA ARG A 220 25.85 -1.00 7.92
C ARG A 220 24.52 -0.59 7.29
N ILE A 221 23.95 0.50 7.79
CA ILE A 221 22.69 1.08 7.26
C ILE A 221 23.01 2.36 6.51
N GLN A 222 22.70 2.39 5.21
CA GLN A 222 22.96 3.51 4.31
C GLN A 222 21.66 3.94 3.61
N PRO A 223 21.07 5.11 3.94
CA PRO A 223 19.90 5.61 3.20
C PRO A 223 20.31 5.98 1.77
N ILE A 224 19.51 5.56 0.79
CA ILE A 224 19.73 5.82 -0.64
C ILE A 224 18.63 6.75 -1.13
N TYR A 225 18.48 7.91 -0.51
CA TYR A 225 17.57 8.96 -0.95
C TYR A 225 18.08 10.31 -0.44
N ASP A 226 17.54 11.41 -0.97
CA ASP A 226 17.85 12.76 -0.50
C ASP A 226 16.77 13.23 0.49
N PRO A 227 17.04 13.25 1.82
CA PRO A 227 16.04 13.64 2.81
C PRO A 227 15.58 15.10 2.67
N ILE A 228 16.40 15.97 2.06
CA ILE A 228 16.07 17.39 1.92
C ILE A 228 14.87 17.56 0.97
N LYS A 229 14.76 16.69 -0.04
CA LYS A 229 13.65 16.75 -1.00
C LYS A 229 12.28 16.48 -0.38
N TYR A 230 12.22 15.78 0.76
CA TYR A 230 10.97 15.50 1.49
C TYR A 230 10.50 16.67 2.36
N LYS A 231 11.33 17.70 2.55
CA LYS A 231 11.01 18.92 3.32
C LYS A 231 10.27 19.97 2.51
N PHE A 232 9.51 19.54 1.51
CA PHE A 232 8.71 20.44 0.71
C PHE A 232 7.55 21.04 1.51
N ARG A 233 7.02 22.14 1.02
CA ARG A 233 5.89 22.81 1.65
C ARG A 233 4.61 22.05 1.35
N THR A 234 3.98 21.53 2.39
CA THR A 234 2.64 20.94 2.34
C THR A 234 1.55 22.03 2.32
N MET A 235 0.29 21.62 2.12
CA MET A 235 -0.88 22.51 2.08
C MET A 235 -0.85 23.53 0.93
N ARG A 236 -0.17 23.19 -0.17
CA ARG A 236 -0.18 23.97 -1.42
C ARG A 236 -0.08 23.01 -2.59
N GLN A 237 -1.17 22.90 -3.36
CA GLN A 237 -1.19 22.13 -4.58
C GLN A 237 -1.43 23.05 -5.78
N ASN A 238 -0.51 23.04 -6.74
CA ASN A 238 -0.60 23.83 -7.96
C ASN A 238 -1.01 22.92 -9.13
N LEU A 239 -2.19 23.14 -9.70
CA LEU A 239 -2.74 22.27 -10.76
C LEU A 239 -1.84 22.19 -12.00
N ILE A 240 -1.06 23.23 -12.29
CA ILE A 240 -0.12 23.21 -13.41
C ILE A 240 0.98 22.19 -13.13
N GLU A 241 1.64 22.28 -11.97
CA GLU A 241 2.69 21.34 -11.54
C GLU A 241 2.16 19.90 -11.44
N VAL A 242 0.95 19.73 -10.91
CA VAL A 242 0.26 18.43 -10.86
C VAL A 242 0.13 17.84 -12.25
N SER A 243 -0.38 18.62 -13.20
CA SER A 243 -0.58 18.16 -14.58
C SER A 243 0.75 17.90 -15.30
N ASP A 244 1.82 18.62 -14.97
CA ASP A 244 3.15 18.40 -15.52
C ASP A 244 3.75 17.07 -15.05
N VAL A 245 3.64 16.76 -13.75
CA VAL A 245 4.11 15.47 -13.21
C VAL A 245 3.34 14.30 -13.80
N LEU A 246 2.03 14.43 -13.96
CA LEU A 246 1.21 13.39 -14.59
C LEU A 246 1.54 13.21 -16.08
N ASP A 247 1.84 14.28 -16.81
CA ASP A 247 2.26 14.18 -18.21
C ASP A 247 3.66 13.54 -18.33
N GLU A 248 4.60 13.95 -17.47
CA GLU A 248 5.97 13.44 -17.43
C GLU A 248 6.01 11.92 -17.20
N GLN A 249 5.10 11.37 -16.38
CA GLN A 249 4.98 9.92 -16.19
C GLN A 249 4.72 9.19 -17.51
N ILE A 250 3.81 9.66 -18.35
CA ILE A 250 3.49 9.01 -19.63
C ILE A 250 4.71 9.09 -20.56
N GLU A 251 5.40 10.24 -20.58
CA GLU A 251 6.57 10.46 -21.42
C GLU A 251 7.77 9.60 -21.02
N ILE A 252 8.01 9.40 -19.71
CA ILE A 252 9.06 8.50 -19.21
C ILE A 252 8.79 7.07 -19.70
N PHE A 253 7.57 6.59 -19.56
CA PHE A 253 7.20 5.24 -20.01
C PHE A 253 7.18 5.10 -21.53
N THR A 254 6.87 6.17 -22.26
CA THR A 254 6.96 6.18 -23.73
C THR A 254 8.39 5.90 -24.19
N LYS A 255 9.37 6.60 -23.61
CA LYS A 255 10.81 6.36 -23.89
C LYS A 255 11.22 4.94 -23.51
N LEU A 256 10.78 4.48 -22.34
CA LEU A 256 11.08 3.13 -21.87
C LEU A 256 10.59 2.05 -22.85
N ILE A 257 9.36 2.15 -23.33
CA ILE A 257 8.78 1.20 -24.28
C ILE A 257 9.50 1.27 -25.63
N MET A 258 9.80 2.47 -26.11
CA MET A 258 10.57 2.65 -27.36
C MET A 258 11.93 1.95 -27.29
N GLU A 259 12.65 2.13 -26.18
CA GLU A 259 13.97 1.53 -25.96
C GLU A 259 13.87 0.01 -25.80
N SER A 260 12.93 -0.50 -25.00
CA SER A 260 12.84 -1.93 -24.71
C SER A 260 12.36 -2.77 -25.90
N PHE A 261 11.42 -2.24 -26.68
CA PHE A 261 10.87 -2.94 -27.86
C PHE A 261 11.59 -2.57 -29.16
N LYS A 262 12.59 -1.67 -29.12
CA LYS A 262 13.32 -1.15 -30.29
C LYS A 262 12.39 -0.59 -31.37
N LEU A 263 11.32 0.08 -30.94
CA LEU A 263 10.32 0.66 -31.83
C LEU A 263 10.73 2.08 -32.23
N PRO A 264 10.72 2.42 -33.53
CA PRO A 264 11.00 3.79 -33.96
C PRO A 264 9.85 4.73 -33.54
N PRO A 265 10.14 6.03 -33.33
CA PRO A 265 9.13 7.02 -32.98
C PRO A 265 7.97 7.12 -33.99
N SER A 266 8.21 6.74 -35.25
CA SER A 266 7.21 6.74 -36.32
C SER A 266 6.06 5.76 -36.12
N ASP A 267 6.26 4.73 -35.30
CA ASP A 267 5.28 3.68 -35.08
C ASP A 267 4.26 4.07 -33.99
N PHE A 268 4.56 5.15 -33.26
CA PHE A 268 3.67 5.73 -32.27
C PHE A 268 2.77 6.80 -32.90
N ALA A 269 1.47 6.75 -32.57
CA ALA A 269 0.50 7.73 -33.06
C ALA A 269 -0.55 8.08 -32.01
N ASP A 270 -1.31 9.15 -32.26
CA ASP A 270 -2.43 9.57 -31.43
C ASP A 270 -3.59 8.55 -31.52
N PRO A 271 -3.89 7.79 -30.45
CA PRO A 271 -4.96 6.79 -30.46
C PRO A 271 -6.36 7.41 -30.49
N THR A 272 -6.48 8.73 -30.29
CA THR A 272 -7.76 9.46 -30.29
C THR A 272 -8.21 9.86 -31.69
N VAL A 273 -7.34 9.70 -32.69
CA VAL A 273 -7.62 10.03 -34.09
C VAL A 273 -7.92 8.76 -34.88
N GLN A 274 -8.86 8.87 -35.82
CA GLN A 274 -9.23 7.77 -36.70
C GLN A 274 -8.04 7.31 -37.55
N SER A 275 -7.76 6.01 -37.53
CA SER A 275 -6.71 5.36 -38.32
C SER A 275 -7.16 3.97 -38.79
N GLN A 276 -6.83 3.63 -40.03
CA GLN A 276 -7.07 2.29 -40.59
C GLN A 276 -5.94 1.31 -40.24
N SER A 277 -4.73 1.82 -39.99
CA SER A 277 -3.58 1.02 -39.58
C SER A 277 -3.48 0.91 -38.06
N SER A 278 -3.01 -0.25 -37.59
CA SER A 278 -2.61 -0.41 -36.19
C SER A 278 -1.41 0.45 -35.87
N VAL A 279 -1.44 1.09 -34.70
CA VAL A 279 -0.43 2.01 -34.19
C VAL A 279 -0.08 1.63 -32.77
N TYR A 280 1.11 2.03 -32.32
CA TYR A 280 1.49 1.95 -30.92
C TYR A 280 1.09 3.24 -30.20
N CYS A 281 0.66 3.12 -28.96
CA CYS A 281 0.38 4.27 -28.11
C CYS A 281 0.73 3.96 -26.65
N VAL A 282 0.99 5.02 -25.88
CA VAL A 282 1.26 4.94 -24.46
C VAL A 282 0.36 5.93 -23.75
N GLY A 283 -0.21 5.53 -22.63
CA GLY A 283 -1.10 6.39 -21.88
C GLY A 283 -1.45 5.84 -20.52
N ARG A 284 -2.26 6.62 -19.79
CA ARG A 284 -2.74 6.28 -18.46
C ARG A 284 -4.15 5.70 -18.52
N ILE A 285 -4.39 4.58 -17.85
CA ILE A 285 -5.71 4.02 -17.65
C ILE A 285 -6.53 4.93 -16.73
N VAL A 286 -7.67 5.38 -17.22
CA VAL A 286 -8.62 6.22 -16.51
C VAL A 286 -10.05 5.71 -16.71
N PRO A 287 -11.00 6.06 -15.85
CA PRO A 287 -12.42 5.80 -16.12
C PRO A 287 -12.88 6.51 -17.40
N ASP A 288 -13.89 5.94 -18.06
CA ASP A 288 -14.52 6.54 -19.24
C ASP A 288 -15.29 7.83 -18.92
N THR A 289 -15.78 7.97 -17.69
CA THR A 289 -16.57 9.10 -17.22
C THR A 289 -15.97 9.69 -15.94
N ILE A 290 -16.05 11.02 -15.79
CA ILE A 290 -15.46 11.74 -14.64
C ILE A 290 -16.25 11.47 -13.35
N THR A 291 -17.54 11.12 -13.48
CA THR A 291 -18.47 10.88 -12.37
C THR A 291 -18.69 9.41 -12.08
N SER A 292 -17.82 8.51 -12.55
CA SER A 292 -17.95 7.07 -12.29
C SER A 292 -17.77 6.79 -10.80
N GLU A 293 -18.84 6.88 -10.03
CA GLU A 293 -18.91 6.41 -8.66
C GLU A 293 -19.15 4.90 -8.69
N GLY A 294 -18.10 4.09 -8.66
CA GLY A 294 -18.25 2.65 -8.71
C GLY A 294 -16.97 1.87 -8.97
N PHE A 295 -17.12 0.55 -9.08
CA PHE A 295 -16.04 -0.33 -9.52
C PHE A 295 -15.93 -0.26 -11.04
N LEU A 296 -14.69 -0.07 -11.52
CA LEU A 296 -14.40 -0.11 -12.95
C LEU A 296 -14.55 -1.55 -13.48
N ASN A 297 -14.95 -1.67 -14.73
CA ASN A 297 -15.04 -2.92 -15.47
C ASN A 297 -14.31 -2.76 -16.83
N PRO A 298 -14.05 -3.86 -17.57
CA PRO A 298 -13.33 -3.79 -18.84
C PRO A 298 -13.98 -2.87 -19.89
N GLU A 299 -15.29 -2.65 -19.82
CA GLU A 299 -16.05 -1.82 -20.76
C GLU A 299 -16.04 -0.32 -20.41
N SER A 300 -15.63 0.04 -19.18
CA SER A 300 -15.66 1.40 -18.64
C SER A 300 -14.26 2.05 -18.52
N LEU A 301 -13.31 1.60 -19.34
CA LEU A 301 -11.93 2.10 -19.34
C LEU A 301 -11.66 3.01 -20.54
N SER A 302 -10.87 4.05 -20.29
CA SER A 302 -10.32 4.96 -21.28
C SER A 302 -8.81 5.08 -21.11
N LEU A 303 -8.14 5.49 -22.19
CA LEU A 303 -6.73 5.81 -22.20
C LEU A 303 -6.55 7.33 -22.29
N GLU A 304 -5.88 7.91 -21.29
CA GLU A 304 -5.42 9.29 -21.31
C GLU A 304 -4.04 9.37 -21.97
N THR A 305 -3.92 10.16 -23.02
CA THR A 305 -2.68 10.39 -23.76
C THR A 305 -1.82 11.47 -23.10
N SER A 306 -0.52 11.51 -23.43
CA SER A 306 0.30 12.66 -23.08
C SER A 306 -0.07 13.90 -23.90
N ARG A 307 0.40 15.07 -23.47
CA ARG A 307 0.24 16.33 -24.19
C ARG A 307 0.93 16.30 -25.55
N VAL A 308 2.08 15.64 -25.65
CA VAL A 308 2.87 15.56 -26.89
C VAL A 308 2.22 14.60 -27.89
N SER A 309 1.75 13.44 -27.43
CA SER A 309 1.20 12.39 -28.28
C SER A 309 -0.25 12.66 -28.73
N GLY A 310 -1.12 13.06 -27.80
CA GLY A 310 -2.57 13.21 -28.07
C GLY A 310 -3.21 14.43 -27.41
N ILE A 311 -2.42 15.44 -27.04
CA ILE A 311 -2.90 16.70 -26.43
C ILE A 311 -3.70 16.46 -25.14
N GLY A 312 -3.38 15.39 -24.40
CA GLY A 312 -4.09 15.04 -23.17
C GLY A 312 -5.51 14.52 -23.38
N ARG A 313 -5.89 14.15 -24.62
CA ARG A 313 -7.21 13.60 -24.89
C ARG A 313 -7.35 12.19 -24.33
N ARG A 314 -8.60 11.81 -24.08
CA ARG A 314 -9.00 10.48 -23.65
C ARG A 314 -9.77 9.78 -24.76
N VAL A 315 -9.50 8.50 -24.96
CA VAL A 315 -10.23 7.62 -25.88
C VAL A 315 -10.67 6.37 -25.14
N ARG A 316 -11.91 5.91 -25.38
CA ARG A 316 -12.43 4.69 -24.77
C ARG A 316 -11.65 3.49 -25.29
N LEU A 317 -11.34 2.54 -24.41
CA LEU A 317 -10.70 1.28 -24.78
C LEU A 317 -11.76 0.23 -25.10
N ASP A 318 -11.54 -0.48 -26.21
CA ASP A 318 -12.23 -1.73 -26.50
C ASP A 318 -11.25 -2.89 -26.30
N LEU A 319 -11.49 -3.67 -25.25
CA LEU A 319 -10.69 -4.81 -24.84
C LEU A 319 -11.27 -6.14 -25.35
N SER A 320 -12.20 -6.13 -26.30
CA SER A 320 -12.87 -7.34 -26.81
C SER A 320 -11.86 -8.41 -27.29
N ASN A 321 -10.80 -8.00 -27.99
CA ASN A 321 -9.74 -8.87 -28.52
C ASN A 321 -8.69 -9.30 -27.48
N ILE A 322 -8.73 -8.77 -26.26
CA ILE A 322 -7.80 -9.13 -25.19
C ILE A 322 -8.40 -10.24 -24.32
N GLU A 323 -7.76 -11.40 -24.29
CA GLU A 323 -8.26 -12.55 -23.52
C GLU A 323 -7.96 -12.42 -22.02
N GLU A 324 -6.74 -12.02 -21.68
CA GLU A 324 -6.21 -11.98 -20.32
C GLU A 324 -5.64 -10.59 -20.03
N THR A 325 -6.12 -9.93 -18.98
CA THR A 325 -5.54 -8.65 -18.53
C THR A 325 -5.89 -8.34 -17.08
N SER A 326 -4.99 -7.60 -16.43
CA SER A 326 -5.24 -6.91 -15.16
C SER A 326 -4.85 -5.45 -15.34
N LEU A 327 -5.83 -4.55 -15.22
CA LEU A 327 -5.63 -3.11 -15.33
C LEU A 327 -6.07 -2.39 -14.07
N PHE A 328 -5.59 -1.17 -13.82
CA PHE A 328 -6.12 -0.34 -12.72
C PHE A 328 -6.03 1.16 -13.04
N ALA A 329 -6.83 1.98 -12.36
CA ALA A 329 -6.83 3.42 -12.56
C ALA A 329 -5.48 4.06 -12.16
N GLY A 330 -4.86 4.80 -13.08
CA GLY A 330 -3.54 5.39 -12.91
C GLY A 330 -2.40 4.61 -13.56
N GLN A 331 -2.64 3.36 -13.96
CA GLN A 331 -1.63 2.52 -14.61
C GLN A 331 -1.19 3.13 -15.94
N ILE A 332 0.12 3.23 -16.16
CA ILE A 332 0.69 3.56 -17.46
C ILE A 332 0.85 2.28 -18.27
N VAL A 333 0.31 2.26 -19.48
CA VAL A 333 0.31 1.09 -20.37
C VAL A 333 0.82 1.44 -21.76
N GLY A 334 1.53 0.50 -22.39
CA GLY A 334 1.80 0.53 -23.83
C GLY A 334 0.81 -0.38 -24.54
N LEU A 335 0.18 0.10 -25.60
CA LEU A 335 -0.82 -0.65 -26.36
C LEU A 335 -0.49 -0.65 -27.85
N ARG A 336 -0.88 -1.71 -28.54
CA ARG A 336 -0.98 -1.75 -30.00
C ARG A 336 -2.44 -1.95 -30.38
N GLY A 337 -2.92 -1.21 -31.36
CA GLY A 337 -4.30 -1.32 -31.82
C GLY A 337 -4.66 -0.22 -32.81
N LYS A 338 -5.95 -0.06 -33.08
CA LYS A 338 -6.45 0.93 -34.05
C LYS A 338 -7.75 1.56 -33.60
N ASN A 339 -7.94 2.81 -34.01
CA ASN A 339 -9.19 3.53 -33.85
C ASN A 339 -9.88 3.67 -35.21
N ALA A 340 -10.70 2.70 -35.58
CA ALA A 340 -11.28 2.64 -36.93
C ALA A 340 -12.36 3.71 -37.18
N ASN A 341 -13.06 4.14 -36.12
CA ASN A 341 -14.28 4.97 -36.23
C ASN A 341 -14.14 6.36 -35.58
N GLY A 342 -13.07 6.62 -34.83
CA GLY A 342 -12.85 7.84 -34.05
C GLY A 342 -13.24 7.72 -32.57
N ASP A 343 -14.22 6.88 -32.24
CA ASP A 343 -14.84 6.85 -30.91
C ASP A 343 -14.15 5.95 -29.87
N SER A 344 -13.52 4.86 -30.32
CA SER A 344 -12.87 3.88 -29.44
C SER A 344 -11.59 3.31 -30.06
N PHE A 345 -10.61 3.03 -29.21
CA PHE A 345 -9.37 2.38 -29.59
C PHE A 345 -9.51 0.87 -29.32
N SER A 346 -9.61 0.08 -30.38
CA SER A 346 -9.68 -1.39 -30.29
C SER A 346 -8.27 -1.93 -30.06
N VAL A 347 -8.05 -2.48 -28.88
CA VAL A 347 -6.74 -2.96 -28.43
C VAL A 347 -6.51 -4.34 -29.01
N GLU A 348 -5.39 -4.50 -29.72
CA GLU A 348 -4.94 -5.77 -30.29
C GLU A 348 -3.90 -6.44 -29.40
N GLU A 349 -3.08 -5.65 -28.70
CA GLU A 349 -2.01 -6.12 -27.81
C GLU A 349 -1.74 -5.14 -26.68
N ILE A 350 -1.49 -5.65 -25.48
CA ILE A 350 -0.96 -4.88 -24.34
C ILE A 350 0.52 -5.23 -24.20
N LEU A 351 1.39 -4.23 -24.33
CA LEU A 351 2.84 -4.43 -24.24
C LEU A 351 3.25 -4.66 -22.79
N GLU A 352 3.95 -5.77 -22.53
CA GLU A 352 4.48 -6.07 -21.20
C GLU A 352 5.64 -5.11 -20.87
N LEU A 353 5.48 -4.31 -19.82
CA LEU A 353 6.49 -3.36 -19.40
C LEU A 353 7.75 -4.08 -18.86
N PRO A 354 8.96 -3.65 -19.24
CA PRO A 354 10.19 -4.24 -18.74
C PRO A 354 10.36 -3.98 -17.24
N TYR A 355 10.72 -5.03 -16.50
CA TYR A 355 11.04 -4.92 -15.08
C TYR A 355 12.29 -4.05 -14.86
N PRO A 356 12.36 -3.33 -13.72
CA PRO A 356 13.57 -2.61 -13.34
C PRO A 356 14.74 -3.57 -13.07
N GLU A 357 15.96 -3.08 -13.23
CA GLU A 357 17.18 -3.84 -12.95
C GLU A 357 17.38 -4.04 -11.44
N PHE A 358 18.29 -4.92 -11.04
CA PHE A 358 18.58 -5.19 -9.64
C PHE A 358 19.88 -4.51 -9.20
N PRO A 359 20.01 -4.15 -7.91
CA PRO A 359 21.28 -3.68 -7.37
C PRO A 359 22.33 -4.80 -7.41
N VAL A 360 23.58 -4.37 -7.50
CA VAL A 360 24.76 -5.24 -7.51
C VAL A 360 25.80 -4.71 -6.53
N SER A 361 26.65 -5.61 -6.05
CA SER A 361 27.81 -5.29 -5.22
C SER A 361 29.07 -5.88 -5.81
N THR A 362 30.21 -5.25 -5.53
CA THR A 362 31.54 -5.77 -5.85
C THR A 362 31.94 -6.94 -4.95
N GLU A 363 32.94 -7.71 -5.36
CA GLU A 363 33.50 -8.79 -4.54
C GLU A 363 34.06 -8.28 -3.21
N GLU A 364 34.75 -7.13 -3.26
CA GLU A 364 35.33 -6.47 -2.10
C GLU A 364 34.27 -6.08 -1.07
N GLU A 365 33.17 -5.46 -1.51
CA GLU A 365 32.06 -5.08 -0.64
C GLU A 365 31.41 -6.30 0.03
N LEU A 366 31.19 -7.38 -0.73
CA LEU A 366 30.58 -8.60 -0.19
C LEU A 366 31.49 -9.26 0.86
N LEU A 367 32.80 -9.24 0.67
CA LEU A 367 33.76 -9.75 1.64
C LEU A 367 33.82 -8.88 2.92
N GLU A 368 33.70 -7.56 2.76
CA GLU A 368 33.58 -6.64 3.90
C GLU A 368 32.33 -6.95 4.73
N TYR A 369 31.17 -7.13 4.10
CA TYR A 369 29.93 -7.48 4.79
C TYR A 369 30.00 -8.85 5.46
N LYS A 370 30.61 -9.83 4.80
CA LYS A 370 30.87 -11.17 5.37
C LYS A 370 31.69 -11.08 6.67
N THR A 371 32.71 -10.24 6.65
CA THR A 371 33.61 -10.00 7.80
C THR A 371 32.88 -9.26 8.92
N LEU A 372 32.09 -8.23 8.58
CA LEU A 372 31.31 -7.46 9.54
C LEU A 372 30.30 -8.33 10.32
N LEU A 373 29.68 -9.28 9.61
CA LEU A 373 28.74 -10.24 10.17
C LEU A 373 29.41 -11.42 10.89
N ASP A 374 30.74 -11.53 10.87
CA ASP A 374 31.48 -12.65 11.46
C ASP A 374 31.02 -14.01 10.89
N ASN A 375 30.76 -14.07 9.58
CA ASN A 375 30.19 -15.23 8.87
C ASN A 375 28.81 -15.69 9.39
N LYS A 376 28.08 -14.85 10.14
CA LYS A 376 26.75 -15.20 10.68
C LYS A 376 25.62 -14.55 9.89
N SER A 377 24.43 -15.14 10.00
CA SER A 377 23.22 -14.61 9.40
C SER A 377 22.76 -13.32 10.09
N GLU A 378 22.22 -12.40 9.32
CA GLU A 378 21.56 -11.20 9.81
C GLU A 378 20.11 -11.51 10.24
N LYS A 379 19.58 -10.70 11.17
CA LYS A 379 18.21 -10.84 11.71
C LYS A 379 17.55 -9.48 11.80
N ILE A 380 16.42 -9.32 11.12
CA ILE A 380 15.63 -8.08 11.08
C ILE A 380 14.20 -8.38 11.54
N LEU A 381 13.62 -7.51 12.35
CA LEU A 381 12.19 -7.52 12.66
C LEU A 381 11.49 -6.36 11.96
N VAL A 382 10.24 -6.57 11.56
CA VAL A 382 9.40 -5.56 10.92
C VAL A 382 8.04 -5.52 11.61
N THR A 383 7.68 -4.38 12.17
CA THR A 383 6.37 -4.14 12.80
C THR A 383 5.63 -3.01 12.10
N SER A 384 4.30 -3.05 12.08
CA SER A 384 3.48 -1.96 11.58
C SER A 384 2.38 -1.58 12.54
N GLY A 385 2.17 -0.28 12.73
CA GLY A 385 1.08 0.24 13.54
C GLY A 385 -0.30 -0.21 13.03
N PRO A 386 -1.35 -0.06 13.84
CA PRO A 386 -1.35 0.66 15.12
C PRO A 386 -0.67 -0.12 16.25
N TYR A 387 -0.17 0.62 17.25
CA TYR A 387 0.40 0.06 18.49
C TYR A 387 -0.50 0.30 19.71
N ILE A 388 -1.55 1.11 19.55
CA ILE A 388 -2.57 1.41 20.57
C ILE A 388 -3.90 0.81 20.09
N PRO A 389 -4.63 0.04 20.93
CA PRO A 389 -5.97 -0.45 20.60
C PRO A 389 -6.99 0.65 20.29
N ASP A 390 -8.08 0.33 19.58
CA ASP A 390 -9.12 1.32 19.26
C ASP A 390 -10.00 1.70 20.47
N ASN A 391 -9.91 0.95 21.57
CA ASN A 391 -10.80 1.06 22.72
C ASN A 391 -10.11 1.45 24.05
N ASN A 392 -8.78 1.42 24.11
CA ASN A 392 -8.01 1.78 25.31
C ASN A 392 -6.56 2.14 24.94
N PHE A 393 -5.77 2.50 25.95
CA PHE A 393 -4.33 2.82 25.81
C PHE A 393 -3.43 1.73 26.42
N ASP A 394 -3.84 0.47 26.34
CA ASP A 394 -3.02 -0.66 26.79
C ASP A 394 -1.84 -0.90 25.84
N LEU A 395 -0.63 -0.88 26.38
CA LEU A 395 0.63 -1.08 25.66
C LEU A 395 1.33 -2.39 26.08
N SER A 396 0.64 -3.27 26.81
CA SER A 396 1.17 -4.55 27.30
C SER A 396 1.84 -5.39 26.20
N HIS A 397 1.22 -5.50 25.02
CA HIS A 397 1.81 -6.23 23.88
C HIS A 397 3.11 -5.59 23.37
N LEU A 398 3.22 -4.26 23.40
CA LEU A 398 4.45 -3.58 23.01
C LEU A 398 5.55 -3.78 24.06
N GLU A 399 5.20 -3.78 25.36
CA GLU A 399 6.14 -4.08 26.43
C GLU A 399 6.67 -5.51 26.36
N GLU A 400 5.78 -6.49 26.18
CA GLU A 400 6.12 -7.91 26.00
C GLU A 400 7.00 -8.11 24.76
N PHE A 401 6.66 -7.48 23.63
CA PHE A 401 7.47 -7.54 22.43
C PHE A 401 8.89 -7.02 22.66
N VAL A 402 9.04 -5.86 23.34
CA VAL A 402 10.37 -5.29 23.65
C VAL A 402 11.16 -6.19 24.62
N GLU A 403 10.48 -6.82 25.58
CA GLU A 403 11.12 -7.80 26.47
C GLU A 403 11.68 -8.99 25.68
N ARG A 404 10.88 -9.58 24.79
CA ARG A 404 11.30 -10.70 23.93
C ARG A 404 12.40 -10.32 22.96
N VAL A 405 12.33 -9.12 22.38
CA VAL A 405 13.41 -8.56 21.54
C VAL A 405 14.75 -8.60 22.28
N ASN A 406 14.77 -8.22 23.55
CA ASN A 406 15.99 -8.14 24.33
C ASN A 406 16.48 -9.50 24.84
N GLN A 407 15.56 -10.36 25.27
CA GLN A 407 15.89 -11.61 25.97
C GLN A 407 16.04 -12.80 25.03
N GLU A 408 15.16 -12.91 24.03
CA GLU A 408 15.00 -14.11 23.18
C GLU A 408 15.46 -13.85 21.73
N ILE A 409 14.86 -12.86 21.07
CA ILE A 409 14.95 -12.71 19.61
C ILE A 409 16.28 -12.10 19.17
N LYS A 410 16.75 -11.09 19.94
CA LYS A 410 18.02 -10.37 19.77
C LYS A 410 18.30 -9.93 18.33
N PRO A 411 17.38 -9.22 17.67
CA PRO A 411 17.57 -8.82 16.28
C PRO A 411 18.67 -7.75 16.14
N HIS A 412 19.34 -7.76 15.00
CA HIS A 412 20.28 -6.70 14.66
C HIS A 412 19.53 -5.39 14.37
N ILE A 413 18.38 -5.48 13.69
CA ILE A 413 17.56 -4.33 13.27
C ILE A 413 16.07 -4.56 13.57
N ILE A 414 15.37 -3.49 13.92
CA ILE A 414 13.91 -3.43 13.94
C ILE A 414 13.45 -2.27 13.05
N ILE A 415 12.59 -2.56 12.08
CA ILE A 415 11.92 -1.56 11.23
C ILE A 415 10.48 -1.41 11.75
N MET A 416 10.15 -0.23 12.28
CA MET A 416 8.83 0.07 12.84
C MET A 416 8.11 1.09 11.98
N PHE A 417 7.02 0.67 11.36
CA PHE A 417 6.10 1.53 10.62
C PHE A 417 5.05 2.11 11.56
N GLY A 418 4.72 3.39 11.39
CA GLY A 418 3.55 4.00 12.01
C GLY A 418 2.22 3.43 11.48
N PRO A 419 1.07 3.88 12.00
CA PRO A 419 0.95 4.96 12.98
C PRO A 419 1.29 4.53 14.41
N PHE A 420 2.09 5.33 15.09
CA PHE A 420 2.37 5.21 16.52
C PHE A 420 1.26 5.85 17.35
N ILE A 421 0.85 7.05 16.97
CA ILE A 421 -0.34 7.73 17.49
C ILE A 421 -1.27 7.99 16.30
N ASP A 422 -2.23 7.10 16.08
CA ASP A 422 -3.13 7.15 14.93
C ASP A 422 -4.22 8.22 15.14
N VAL A 423 -4.22 9.27 14.32
CA VAL A 423 -5.25 10.34 14.37
C VAL A 423 -6.65 9.82 14.04
N THR A 424 -6.75 8.67 13.37
CA THR A 424 -8.02 8.03 13.01
C THR A 424 -8.50 7.01 14.04
N ASN A 425 -7.72 6.74 15.09
CA ASN A 425 -8.14 5.90 16.21
C ASN A 425 -9.38 6.52 16.90
N PRO A 426 -10.45 5.73 17.17
CA PRO A 426 -11.71 6.27 17.68
C PRO A 426 -11.60 7.06 19.00
N ILE A 427 -10.79 6.63 19.96
CA ILE A 427 -10.64 7.34 21.24
C ILE A 427 -9.82 8.62 21.09
N ILE A 428 -8.87 8.65 20.15
CA ILE A 428 -8.10 9.86 19.82
C ILE A 428 -8.98 10.85 19.05
N MET A 429 -9.68 10.40 18.02
CA MET A 429 -10.58 11.22 17.20
C MET A 429 -11.71 11.84 18.01
N ALA A 430 -12.22 11.13 19.02
CA ALA A 430 -13.25 11.64 19.93
C ALA A 430 -12.69 12.59 21.02
N GLY A 431 -11.36 12.71 21.17
CA GLY A 431 -10.74 13.45 22.26
C GLY A 431 -10.88 12.78 23.63
N ASN A 432 -11.23 11.48 23.66
CA ASN A 432 -11.46 10.71 24.88
C ASN A 432 -10.15 10.15 25.44
N ILE A 433 -9.21 11.04 25.81
CA ILE A 433 -7.93 10.66 26.41
C ILE A 433 -8.12 10.51 27.93
N PRO A 434 -7.88 9.33 28.52
CA PRO A 434 -8.10 9.10 29.94
C PRO A 434 -7.01 9.76 30.78
N HIS A 435 -7.26 9.85 32.08
CA HIS A 435 -6.23 10.17 33.06
C HIS A 435 -5.33 8.96 33.31
N PHE A 436 -4.02 9.11 33.13
CA PHE A 436 -3.05 8.04 33.33
C PHE A 436 -2.48 8.07 34.75
N GLN A 437 -2.92 7.15 35.60
CA GLN A 437 -2.51 7.09 37.02
C GLN A 437 -1.00 6.95 37.22
N ASN A 438 -0.32 6.27 36.30
CA ASN A 438 1.12 6.02 36.36
C ASN A 438 1.97 7.25 35.94
N LEU A 439 1.35 8.35 35.51
CA LEU A 439 2.04 9.55 35.06
C LEU A 439 1.90 10.69 36.08
N LYS A 440 3.04 11.19 36.59
CA LYS A 440 3.07 12.37 37.47
C LYS A 440 2.50 13.62 36.80
N GLN A 441 2.75 13.78 35.50
CA GLN A 441 2.24 14.89 34.70
C GLN A 441 1.52 14.32 33.48
N GLN A 442 0.24 14.64 33.34
CA GLN A 442 -0.59 14.19 32.24
C GLN A 442 -0.14 14.80 30.90
N PRO A 443 -0.28 14.06 29.78
CA PRO A 443 0.00 14.59 28.45
C PRO A 443 -0.99 15.71 28.08
N ARG A 444 -0.47 16.82 27.56
CA ARG A 444 -1.28 17.95 27.06
C ARG A 444 -1.44 17.95 25.54
N THR A 445 -0.61 17.19 24.83
CA THR A 445 -0.61 17.08 23.37
C THR A 445 -0.44 15.62 22.95
N LEU A 446 -0.76 15.31 21.70
CA LEU A 446 -0.53 13.96 21.14
C LEU A 446 0.98 13.61 21.05
N ASN A 447 1.85 14.62 20.92
CA ASN A 447 3.30 14.44 21.03
C ASN A 447 3.72 14.07 22.45
N GLU A 448 3.12 14.69 23.46
CA GLU A 448 3.33 14.32 24.87
C GLU A 448 2.80 12.91 25.17
N LEU A 449 1.71 12.50 24.51
CA LEU A 449 1.17 11.14 24.64
C LEU A 449 2.21 10.10 24.19
N PHE A 450 2.82 10.28 23.02
CA PHE A 450 3.90 9.40 22.56
C PHE A 450 5.11 9.42 23.51
N THR A 451 5.61 10.61 23.85
CA THR A 451 6.83 10.73 24.67
C THR A 451 6.66 10.24 26.11
N LYS A 452 5.43 10.27 26.67
CA LYS A 452 5.15 9.77 28.03
C LYS A 452 4.74 8.30 28.07
N LEU A 453 4.16 7.74 27.00
CA LEU A 453 3.66 6.35 26.99
C LEU A 453 4.53 5.40 26.16
N ILE A 454 4.85 5.76 24.91
CA ILE A 454 5.54 4.88 23.96
C ILE A 454 7.07 4.99 24.10
N THR A 455 7.62 6.21 24.16
CA THR A 455 9.08 6.42 24.28
C THR A 455 9.73 5.67 25.46
N PRO A 456 9.13 5.62 26.68
CA PRO A 456 9.72 4.87 27.79
C PRO A 456 9.84 3.37 27.53
N ILE A 457 8.92 2.80 26.74
CA ILE A 457 8.95 1.39 26.35
C ILE A 457 10.04 1.18 25.28
N LEU A 458 10.07 2.00 24.24
CA LEU A 458 11.06 1.91 23.16
C LEU A 458 12.50 2.11 23.67
N LYS A 459 12.71 2.95 24.69
CA LYS A 459 14.02 3.14 25.34
C LYS A 459 14.56 1.88 26.01
N LYS A 460 13.73 0.88 26.30
CA LYS A 460 14.17 -0.40 26.87
C LYS A 460 14.83 -1.30 25.82
N ILE A 461 14.67 -1.03 24.52
CA ILE A 461 15.32 -1.81 23.44
C ILE A 461 16.85 -1.70 23.59
N ASN A 462 17.55 -2.83 23.53
CA ASN A 462 19.00 -2.90 23.67
C ASN A 462 19.69 -1.95 22.66
N PRO A 463 20.66 -1.11 23.10
CA PRO A 463 21.39 -0.22 22.20
C PRO A 463 22.12 -0.90 21.03
N SER A 464 22.40 -2.21 21.16
CA SER A 464 23.00 -3.03 20.10
C SER A 464 22.03 -3.28 18.93
N THR A 465 20.73 -3.21 19.19
CA THR A 465 19.69 -3.27 18.15
C THR A 465 19.47 -1.87 17.57
N GLN A 466 19.69 -1.74 16.26
CA GLN A 466 19.33 -0.51 15.54
C GLN A 466 17.83 -0.51 15.26
N VAL A 467 17.18 0.65 15.37
CA VAL A 467 15.74 0.80 15.13
C VAL A 467 15.51 1.84 14.04
N ILE A 468 14.75 1.51 13.02
CA ILE A 468 14.34 2.42 11.94
C ILE A 468 12.86 2.72 12.11
N LEU A 469 12.50 3.99 12.25
CA LEU A 469 11.11 4.45 12.30
C LEU A 469 10.70 5.03 10.94
N ILE A 470 9.55 4.60 10.43
CA ILE A 470 8.96 5.09 9.19
C ILE A 470 7.54 5.62 9.48
N PRO A 471 7.24 6.90 9.17
CA PRO A 471 5.96 7.51 9.51
C PRO A 471 4.81 6.97 8.65
N SER A 472 3.58 7.22 9.11
CA SER A 472 2.35 7.15 8.32
C SER A 472 1.75 8.55 8.16
N THR A 473 0.98 8.82 7.10
CA THR A 473 0.19 10.06 7.01
C THR A 473 -0.87 10.16 8.12
N LYS A 474 -1.17 9.04 8.77
CA LYS A 474 -2.06 8.96 9.95
C LYS A 474 -1.36 9.24 11.29
N ASP A 475 -0.04 9.45 11.31
CA ASP A 475 0.68 9.77 12.55
C ASP A 475 0.43 11.21 13.00
N ALA A 476 -0.11 11.35 14.22
CA ALA A 476 -0.25 12.66 14.88
C ALA A 476 1.10 13.35 15.13
N LEU A 477 2.20 12.58 15.12
CA LEU A 477 3.55 13.03 15.41
C LEU A 477 4.19 13.77 14.23
N SER A 478 3.69 13.54 13.02
CA SER A 478 4.19 14.17 11.81
C SER A 478 3.42 15.46 11.55
N GLN A 479 4.14 16.55 11.26
CA GLN A 479 3.54 17.78 10.74
C GLN A 479 3.34 17.72 9.21
N HIS A 480 3.86 16.67 8.58
CA HIS A 480 3.76 16.41 7.15
C HIS A 480 2.70 15.33 6.95
N ALA A 481 1.45 15.72 6.68
CA ALA A 481 0.29 14.79 6.58
C ALA A 481 -0.07 14.43 5.12
N SER A 482 0.94 14.36 4.24
CA SER A 482 0.80 14.02 2.82
C SER A 482 1.88 13.02 2.42
N TYR A 483 1.62 12.25 1.37
CA TYR A 483 2.56 11.29 0.79
C TYR A 483 3.11 11.84 -0.53
N PRO A 484 4.43 11.82 -0.79
CA PRO A 484 5.52 11.35 0.08
C PRO A 484 5.73 12.25 1.33
N GLN A 485 6.20 11.66 2.42
CA GLN A 485 6.20 12.23 3.77
C GLN A 485 7.61 12.33 4.36
N ASP A 486 7.92 13.46 5.00
CA ASP A 486 9.18 13.67 5.73
C ASP A 486 9.31 12.74 6.95
N SER A 487 10.56 12.47 7.33
CA SER A 487 10.95 11.72 8.51
C SER A 487 10.59 12.43 9.82
N PHE A 488 10.42 11.66 10.90
CA PHE A 488 10.32 12.22 12.25
C PHE A 488 11.62 12.89 12.71
N ASP A 489 11.52 13.89 13.61
CA ASP A 489 12.68 14.36 14.38
C ASP A 489 12.89 13.50 15.64
N ARG A 490 13.91 12.64 15.58
CA ARG A 490 14.34 11.76 16.69
C ARG A 490 14.49 12.47 18.03
N ARG A 491 14.98 13.72 18.04
CA ARG A 491 15.22 14.48 19.28
C ARG A 491 13.91 14.95 19.89
N ILE A 492 12.95 15.36 19.06
CA ILE A 492 11.60 15.74 19.51
C ILE A 492 10.90 14.52 20.12
N LEU A 493 11.08 13.34 19.52
CA LEU A 493 10.58 12.06 20.06
C LEU A 493 11.34 11.56 21.31
N GLN A 494 12.42 12.24 21.70
CA GLN A 494 13.29 11.91 22.84
C GLN A 494 13.89 10.48 22.76
N LEU A 495 14.15 9.99 21.55
CA LEU A 495 14.66 8.63 21.32
C LEU A 495 16.20 8.57 21.35
N PRO A 496 16.81 7.45 21.76
CA PRO A 496 18.26 7.27 21.80
C PRO A 496 18.91 7.20 20.40
N LYS A 497 20.26 7.15 20.34
CA LYS A 497 21.02 7.25 19.08
C LYS A 497 20.89 6.03 18.16
N ASN A 498 20.55 4.86 18.70
CA ASN A 498 20.29 3.65 17.92
C ASN A 498 18.96 3.72 17.13
N PHE A 499 18.16 4.77 17.32
CA PHE A 499 16.97 5.04 16.51
C PHE A 499 17.31 5.95 15.34
N LYS A 500 16.90 5.57 14.14
CA LYS A 500 16.98 6.34 12.90
C LYS A 500 15.56 6.58 12.40
N CYS A 501 15.26 7.79 11.95
CA CYS A 501 13.94 8.14 11.42
C CYS A 501 14.09 8.35 9.92
N PHE A 502 13.39 7.54 9.12
CA PHE A 502 13.41 7.60 7.66
C PHE A 502 12.12 8.20 7.11
N THR A 503 12.15 8.60 5.85
CA THR A 503 11.00 9.15 5.12
C THR A 503 10.02 8.04 4.73
N ASN A 504 8.83 8.43 4.29
CA ASN A 504 7.85 7.53 3.71
C ASN A 504 7.49 7.99 2.27
N PRO A 505 7.90 7.28 1.21
CA PRO A 505 8.68 6.05 1.23
C PRO A 505 10.16 6.32 1.53
N SER A 506 10.92 5.25 1.74
CA SER A 506 12.39 5.29 1.85
C SER A 506 13.02 4.04 1.24
N THR A 507 14.17 4.22 0.60
CA THR A 507 15.04 3.12 0.18
C THR A 507 16.37 3.22 0.90
N PHE A 508 16.87 2.12 1.41
CA PHE A 508 18.14 2.07 2.10
C PHE A 508 18.80 0.72 1.90
N GLN A 509 20.11 0.72 1.98
CA GLN A 509 20.92 -0.48 1.93
C GLN A 509 21.28 -0.89 3.35
N LEU A 510 21.16 -2.18 3.59
CA LEU A 510 21.56 -2.87 4.80
C LEU A 510 22.56 -3.96 4.41
N ASN A 511 23.84 -3.72 4.72
CA ASN A 511 24.94 -4.51 4.15
C ASN A 511 24.83 -4.54 2.62
N GLU A 512 24.68 -5.69 1.97
CA GLU A 512 24.41 -5.79 0.53
C GLU A 512 22.92 -5.65 0.17
N THR A 513 22.01 -5.85 1.13
CA THR A 513 20.57 -5.97 0.85
C THR A 513 19.91 -4.60 0.68
N PHE A 514 19.23 -4.39 -0.44
CA PHE A 514 18.44 -3.17 -0.66
C PHE A 514 17.01 -3.35 -0.14
N PHE A 515 16.63 -2.50 0.81
CA PHE A 515 15.28 -2.40 1.34
C PHE A 515 14.57 -1.18 0.78
N SER A 516 13.33 -1.37 0.35
CA SER A 516 12.42 -0.30 0.02
C SER A 516 11.16 -0.40 0.86
N CYS A 517 10.79 0.70 1.49
CA CYS A 517 9.69 0.77 2.44
C CYS A 517 8.70 1.86 2.03
N SER A 518 7.40 1.53 2.05
CA SER A 518 6.32 2.51 1.85
C SER A 518 5.17 2.22 2.82
N ASN A 519 4.62 3.27 3.42
CA ASN A 519 3.56 3.17 4.43
C ASN A 519 2.22 3.75 3.93
N VAL A 520 1.89 3.42 2.68
CA VAL A 520 0.59 3.67 2.05
C VAL A 520 0.09 2.36 1.48
N ASP A 521 -1.16 2.01 1.79
CA ASP A 521 -1.70 0.66 1.63
C ASP A 521 -2.12 0.34 0.18
N ILE A 522 -1.14 0.21 -0.71
CA ILE A 522 -1.39 -0.08 -2.13
C ILE A 522 -2.04 -1.45 -2.35
N PHE A 523 -1.73 -2.45 -1.50
CA PHE A 523 -2.32 -3.79 -1.61
C PHE A 523 -3.82 -3.80 -1.33
N LYS A 524 -4.30 -2.88 -0.47
CA LYS A 524 -5.73 -2.65 -0.30
C LYS A 524 -6.31 -1.72 -1.37
N ASP A 525 -5.61 -0.66 -1.70
CA ASP A 525 -6.14 0.44 -2.49
C ASP A 525 -6.25 0.12 -3.99
N MET A 526 -5.37 -0.73 -4.52
CA MET A 526 -5.37 -1.09 -5.93
C MET A 526 -6.56 -1.99 -6.27
N LYS A 527 -7.57 -1.40 -6.91
CA LYS A 527 -8.73 -2.11 -7.46
C LYS A 527 -8.45 -2.49 -8.91
N GLU A 528 -8.04 -3.73 -9.13
CA GLU A 528 -7.80 -4.28 -10.46
C GLU A 528 -9.12 -4.52 -11.21
N VAL A 529 -9.15 -4.15 -12.49
CA VAL A 529 -10.09 -4.59 -13.51
C VAL A 529 -9.46 -5.80 -14.19
N THR A 530 -9.98 -6.99 -13.91
CA THR A 530 -9.44 -8.24 -14.45
C THR A 530 -10.35 -8.79 -15.54
N LYS A 531 -9.74 -9.42 -16.55
CA LYS A 531 -10.41 -10.19 -17.59
C LYS A 531 -9.60 -11.46 -17.83
N GLY A 532 -10.30 -12.56 -18.09
CA GLY A 532 -9.68 -13.86 -18.37
C GLY A 532 -9.55 -14.78 -17.14
N GLY A 533 -9.60 -16.08 -17.40
CA GLY A 533 -9.65 -17.11 -16.37
C GLY A 533 -8.31 -17.26 -15.65
N LYS A 534 -7.19 -17.21 -16.39
CA LYS A 534 -5.86 -17.38 -15.81
C LYS A 534 -5.52 -16.21 -14.89
N THR A 535 -5.83 -14.99 -15.32
CA THR A 535 -5.60 -13.78 -14.54
C THR A 535 -6.44 -13.82 -13.27
N SER A 536 -7.72 -14.18 -13.37
CA SER A 536 -8.62 -14.25 -12.22
C SER A 536 -8.19 -15.29 -11.17
N MET A 537 -7.65 -16.44 -11.61
CA MET A 537 -7.18 -17.52 -10.74
C MET A 537 -5.80 -17.25 -10.11
N SER A 538 -5.01 -16.33 -10.67
CA SER A 538 -3.71 -15.99 -10.10
C SER A 538 -3.85 -15.27 -8.75
N ASN A 539 -2.79 -15.30 -7.93
CA ASN A 539 -2.81 -14.62 -6.64
C ASN A 539 -2.83 -13.09 -6.83
N ARG A 540 -3.80 -12.42 -6.20
CA ARG A 540 -3.95 -10.97 -6.28
C ARG A 540 -2.72 -10.19 -5.80
N PHE A 541 -2.07 -10.64 -4.73
CA PHE A 541 -0.89 -9.94 -4.21
C PHE A 541 0.29 -10.08 -5.16
N ASP A 542 0.46 -11.22 -5.83
CA ASP A 542 1.49 -11.39 -6.87
C ASP A 542 1.26 -10.47 -8.07
N ARG A 543 0.00 -10.30 -8.49
CA ARG A 543 -0.34 -9.34 -9.56
C ARG A 543 -0.07 -7.90 -9.15
N ILE A 544 -0.49 -7.47 -7.96
CA ILE A 544 -0.21 -6.12 -7.45
C ILE A 544 1.30 -5.88 -7.32
N SER A 545 2.05 -6.86 -6.79
CA SER A 545 3.52 -6.81 -6.75
C SER A 545 4.13 -6.66 -8.14
N THR A 546 3.61 -7.40 -9.13
CA THR A 546 4.04 -7.28 -10.53
C THR A 546 3.76 -5.88 -11.08
N HIS A 547 2.58 -5.33 -10.81
CA HIS A 547 2.22 -3.95 -11.17
C HIS A 547 3.16 -2.93 -10.55
N LEU A 548 3.51 -3.07 -9.27
CA LEU A 548 4.46 -2.17 -8.60
C LEU A 548 5.82 -2.15 -9.28
N LEU A 549 6.36 -3.33 -9.64
CA LEU A 549 7.64 -3.42 -10.34
C LEU A 549 7.56 -2.78 -11.73
N GLN A 550 6.50 -3.06 -12.49
CA GLN A 550 6.32 -2.51 -13.83
C GLN A 550 6.10 -0.99 -13.82
N GLN A 551 5.38 -0.48 -12.82
CA GLN A 551 5.08 0.95 -12.70
C GLN A 551 6.18 1.74 -11.99
N ARG A 552 7.20 1.05 -11.45
CA ARG A 552 8.44 1.64 -10.91
C ARG A 552 8.19 2.70 -9.83
N ARG A 553 7.10 2.55 -9.06
CA ARG A 553 6.73 3.45 -7.96
C ARG A 553 5.91 2.72 -6.91
N PHE A 554 6.02 3.17 -5.66
CA PHE A 554 5.36 2.54 -4.51
C PHE A 554 3.84 2.66 -4.48
N TYR A 555 3.28 3.70 -5.11
CA TYR A 555 1.83 3.92 -5.18
C TYR A 555 1.44 4.44 -6.58
N PRO A 556 1.14 3.55 -7.54
CA PRO A 556 0.77 3.94 -8.90
C PRO A 556 -0.73 4.22 -9.09
N VAL A 557 -1.57 3.91 -8.11
CA VAL A 557 -3.02 4.17 -8.21
C VAL A 557 -3.29 5.67 -8.24
N PHE A 558 -4.04 6.11 -9.24
CA PHE A 558 -4.41 7.51 -9.40
C PHE A 558 -5.82 7.65 -10.02
N PRO A 559 -6.73 8.45 -9.41
CA PRO A 559 -6.59 9.20 -8.15
C PRO A 559 -6.33 8.32 -6.91
N GLY A 560 -5.71 8.89 -5.88
CA GLY A 560 -5.42 8.17 -4.64
C GLY A 560 -6.68 7.76 -3.88
N SER A 561 -6.59 6.70 -3.07
CA SER A 561 -7.73 6.19 -2.31
C SER A 561 -8.23 7.21 -1.27
N ILE A 562 -9.53 7.18 -1.00
CA ILE A 562 -10.19 7.99 0.02
C ILE A 562 -10.95 7.07 0.96
N LYS A 563 -10.78 7.27 2.26
CA LYS A 563 -11.54 6.62 3.33
C LYS A 563 -12.56 7.61 3.89
N SER A 564 -13.84 7.25 3.75
CA SER A 564 -14.97 8.04 4.23
C SER A 564 -15.84 7.22 5.20
N MET A 565 -16.48 7.90 6.15
CA MET A 565 -17.52 7.33 7.01
C MET A 565 -18.89 7.81 6.55
N THR A 566 -19.88 6.92 6.57
CA THR A 566 -21.27 7.29 6.35
C THR A 566 -21.83 7.95 7.60
N ILE A 567 -22.45 9.11 7.45
CA ILE A 567 -23.13 9.83 8.52
C ILE A 567 -24.62 9.91 8.16
N PRO A 568 -25.53 9.69 9.13
CA PRO A 568 -26.95 9.97 8.92
C PRO A 568 -27.13 11.41 8.49
N ASP A 569 -27.78 11.64 7.36
CA ASP A 569 -28.12 12.99 6.93
C ASP A 569 -29.19 13.56 7.88
N PRO A 570 -28.94 14.70 8.55
CA PRO A 570 -29.90 15.28 9.49
C PRO A 570 -31.21 15.74 8.82
N ASN A 571 -31.22 15.93 7.50
CA ASN A 571 -32.38 16.51 6.79
C ASN A 571 -33.20 15.48 6.01
N THR A 572 -32.65 14.31 5.68
CA THR A 572 -33.34 13.31 4.84
C THR A 572 -32.95 11.89 5.25
N LYS A 573 -33.94 11.06 5.63
CA LYS A 573 -33.71 9.68 6.12
C LYS A 573 -33.12 8.73 5.06
N ASP A 574 -33.14 9.10 3.78
CA ASP A 574 -32.74 8.25 2.65
C ASP A 574 -31.43 8.66 1.95
N THR A 575 -30.83 9.81 2.28
CA THR A 575 -29.53 10.22 1.72
C THR A 575 -28.38 9.88 2.65
N LYS A 576 -27.39 9.15 2.15
CA LYS A 576 -26.14 8.88 2.87
C LYS A 576 -25.20 10.05 2.64
N SER A 577 -24.88 10.78 3.71
CA SER A 577 -23.80 11.77 3.67
C SER A 577 -22.46 11.08 4.00
N TYR A 578 -21.36 11.53 3.38
CA TYR A 578 -20.02 10.96 3.59
C TYR A 578 -19.10 11.99 4.23
N LYS A 579 -18.47 11.63 5.34
CA LYS A 579 -17.42 12.42 5.99
C LYS A 579 -16.05 11.83 5.68
N HIS A 580 -15.17 12.64 5.13
CA HIS A 580 -13.77 12.30 4.93
C HIS A 580 -13.08 11.96 6.27
N VAL A 581 -12.30 10.88 6.29
CA VAL A 581 -11.52 10.47 7.46
C VAL A 581 -10.02 10.55 7.20
N SER A 582 -9.58 9.95 6.10
CA SER A 582 -8.17 9.86 5.69
C SER A 582 -8.11 9.41 4.24
N GLY A 583 -6.94 9.41 3.62
CA GLY A 583 -6.74 8.80 2.31
C GLY A 583 -5.31 8.32 2.12
N ALA A 584 -4.94 8.13 0.85
CA ALA A 584 -3.54 8.03 0.46
C ALA A 584 -2.81 9.38 0.57
N ASP A 585 -3.56 10.49 0.59
CA ASP A 585 -3.08 11.86 0.82
C ASP A 585 -1.93 12.27 -0.13
N LEU A 586 -2.07 11.94 -1.41
CA LEU A 586 -1.02 12.13 -2.42
C LEU A 586 -0.75 13.61 -2.70
N GLU A 587 0.47 14.08 -2.43
CA GLU A 587 0.97 15.34 -2.94
C GLU A 587 1.54 15.11 -4.35
N VAL A 588 0.67 15.30 -5.35
CA VAL A 588 0.93 14.85 -6.73
C VAL A 588 2.21 15.48 -7.32
N SER A 589 2.49 16.75 -6.99
CA SER A 589 3.70 17.45 -7.46
C SER A 589 5.02 16.80 -7.01
N TYR A 590 4.99 15.92 -6.01
CA TYR A 590 6.18 15.25 -5.46
C TYR A 590 6.17 13.74 -5.65
N LEU A 591 5.27 13.18 -6.47
CA LEU A 591 5.25 11.74 -6.76
C LEU A 591 6.53 11.19 -7.42
N GLY A 592 7.42 12.06 -7.93
CA GLY A 592 8.75 11.63 -8.36
C GLY A 592 9.62 11.06 -7.21
N LEU A 593 9.35 11.45 -5.95
CA LEU A 593 10.04 10.88 -4.78
C LEU A 593 9.50 9.50 -4.36
N THR A 594 8.44 9.02 -5.02
CA THR A 594 7.83 7.71 -4.76
C THR A 594 8.23 6.66 -5.81
N GLU A 595 9.05 7.07 -6.77
CA GLU A 595 9.64 6.20 -7.79
C GLU A 595 10.80 5.37 -7.24
N PHE A 596 11.06 4.25 -7.88
CA PHE A 596 12.20 3.41 -7.54
C PHE A 596 13.51 4.11 -7.89
N ILE A 597 14.36 4.23 -6.88
CA ILE A 597 15.57 5.06 -6.97
C ILE A 597 16.56 4.39 -7.92
N GLY A 598 17.09 5.18 -8.86
CA GLY A 598 17.96 4.67 -9.91
C GLY A 598 17.29 3.70 -10.87
N ASN A 599 15.95 3.61 -10.87
CA ASN A 599 15.20 2.63 -11.63
C ASN A 599 15.56 1.17 -11.28
N LEU A 600 15.90 0.92 -10.01
CA LEU A 600 16.27 -0.40 -9.50
C LEU A 600 15.13 -1.02 -8.69
N ALA A 601 14.87 -2.31 -8.92
CA ALA A 601 14.08 -3.16 -8.03
C ALA A 601 14.93 -3.46 -6.79
N SER A 602 14.48 -3.00 -5.62
CA SER A 602 15.13 -3.38 -4.37
C SER A 602 14.92 -4.87 -4.08
N ASP A 603 15.86 -5.48 -3.35
CA ASP A 603 15.81 -6.91 -3.00
C ASP A 603 14.57 -7.25 -2.16
N ILE A 604 14.23 -6.36 -1.22
CA ILE A 604 13.07 -6.53 -0.31
C ILE A 604 12.21 -5.25 -0.31
N LEU A 605 10.93 -5.40 -0.62
CA LEU A 605 9.90 -4.37 -0.53
C LEU A 605 8.97 -4.64 0.65
N ILE A 606 8.93 -3.70 1.59
CA ILE A 606 8.07 -3.77 2.77
C ILE A 606 6.97 -2.71 2.63
N ILE A 607 5.73 -3.18 2.47
CA ILE A 607 4.56 -2.32 2.33
C ILE A 607 3.47 -2.86 3.25
N PRO A 608 3.35 -2.30 4.48
CA PRO A 608 2.30 -2.70 5.39
C PRO A 608 0.91 -2.47 4.82
N SER A 609 0.00 -3.39 5.12
CA SER A 609 -1.37 -3.37 4.63
C SER A 609 -2.35 -3.82 5.71
N GLU A 610 -3.58 -3.32 5.64
CA GLU A 610 -4.69 -3.85 6.44
C GLU A 610 -5.14 -5.25 5.96
N MET A 611 -4.67 -5.69 4.79
CA MET A 611 -4.85 -7.05 4.30
C MET A 611 -4.09 -8.06 5.19
N HIS A 612 -4.40 -9.34 5.02
CA HIS A 612 -3.68 -10.44 5.70
C HIS A 612 -2.16 -10.31 5.52
N ALA A 613 -1.40 -10.57 6.59
CA ALA A 613 0.06 -10.52 6.58
C ALA A 613 0.65 -11.57 5.62
N PHE A 614 1.67 -11.24 4.84
CA PHE A 614 2.25 -12.20 3.89
C PHE A 614 3.73 -11.90 3.64
N ALA A 615 4.44 -12.92 3.19
CA ALA A 615 5.75 -12.80 2.55
C ALA A 615 5.73 -13.57 1.22
N ARG A 616 6.05 -12.91 0.11
CA ARG A 616 6.00 -13.53 -1.23
C ARG A 616 7.20 -13.12 -2.06
N CYS A 617 7.76 -14.05 -2.83
CA CYS A 617 8.80 -13.77 -3.81
C CYS A 617 8.17 -13.63 -5.20
N VAL A 618 8.22 -12.43 -5.77
CA VAL A 618 7.64 -12.10 -7.07
C VAL A 618 8.72 -11.51 -7.94
N LYS A 619 9.04 -12.17 -9.06
CA LYS A 619 10.10 -11.74 -9.99
C LYS A 619 11.41 -11.45 -9.26
N ASN A 620 11.86 -12.36 -8.39
CA ASN A 620 13.08 -12.27 -7.58
C ASN A 620 13.12 -11.15 -6.52
N VAL A 621 11.99 -10.46 -6.30
CA VAL A 621 11.82 -9.45 -5.25
C VAL A 621 10.96 -10.01 -4.13
N ILE A 622 11.36 -9.77 -2.89
CA ILE A 622 10.58 -10.21 -1.72
C ILE A 622 9.63 -9.09 -1.30
N PHE A 623 8.33 -9.35 -1.35
CA PHE A 623 7.29 -8.47 -0.84
C PHE A 623 6.83 -8.92 0.54
N ILE A 624 6.81 -7.99 1.49
CA ILE A 624 6.44 -8.27 2.88
C ILE A 624 5.34 -7.30 3.33
N ASN A 625 4.21 -7.87 3.74
CA ASN A 625 3.24 -7.22 4.61
C ASN A 625 3.36 -7.85 6.01
N PRO A 626 3.93 -7.16 7.02
CA PRO A 626 4.05 -7.70 8.37
C PRO A 626 2.69 -7.86 9.08
N GLY A 627 1.63 -7.26 8.55
CA GLY A 627 0.34 -7.10 9.21
C GLY A 627 0.36 -6.02 10.30
N LYS A 628 -0.82 -5.75 10.88
CA LYS A 628 -0.96 -4.81 11.99
C LYS A 628 -0.40 -5.44 13.26
N PHE A 629 0.38 -4.68 14.03
CA PHE A 629 0.91 -5.10 15.33
C PHE A 629 -0.22 -5.32 16.34
N ILE A 630 -1.28 -4.50 16.31
CA ILE A 630 -2.48 -4.74 17.11
C ILE A 630 -3.75 -4.73 16.25
N ARG A 631 -4.68 -5.62 16.56
CA ARG A 631 -6.01 -5.66 15.91
C ARG A 631 -6.97 -4.68 16.61
N MET A 632 -8.02 -4.27 15.90
CA MET A 632 -8.97 -3.22 16.31
C MET A 632 -9.52 -3.32 17.76
N LYS A 633 -9.66 -4.53 18.32
CA LYS A 633 -10.17 -4.74 19.70
C LYS A 633 -9.08 -5.05 20.74
N GLY A 634 -7.82 -4.73 20.45
CA GLY A 634 -6.68 -5.05 21.32
C GLY A 634 -6.21 -6.50 21.25
N GLY A 635 -6.68 -7.26 20.25
CA GLY A 635 -6.19 -8.61 19.98
C GLY A 635 -4.77 -8.56 19.42
N ARG A 636 -3.99 -9.63 19.70
CA ARG A 636 -2.65 -9.80 19.14
C ARG A 636 -2.67 -9.70 17.61
N GLY A 637 -1.74 -8.94 17.09
CA GLY A 637 -1.48 -8.80 15.68
C GLY A 637 -0.28 -9.63 15.28
N THR A 638 0.48 -9.14 14.32
CA THR A 638 1.63 -9.84 13.76
C THR A 638 2.81 -8.91 13.53
N TYR A 639 3.98 -9.51 13.38
CA TYR A 639 5.19 -8.87 12.86
C TYR A 639 5.90 -9.84 11.91
N ALA A 640 6.82 -9.34 11.10
CA ALA A 640 7.66 -10.19 10.26
C ALA A 640 9.08 -10.30 10.85
N GLN A 641 9.66 -11.49 10.77
CA GLN A 641 11.04 -11.78 11.11
C GLN A 641 11.77 -12.22 9.83
N ILE A 642 12.85 -11.52 9.48
CA ILE A 642 13.68 -11.78 8.31
C ILE A 642 15.02 -12.30 8.80
N SER A 643 15.41 -13.48 8.31
CA SER A 643 16.75 -14.04 8.49
C SER A 643 17.45 -14.06 7.13
N ILE A 644 18.60 -13.41 7.01
CA ILE A 644 19.38 -13.37 5.76
C ILE A 644 20.71 -14.04 6.05
N ASN A 645 21.07 -15.08 5.31
CA ASN A 645 22.35 -15.75 5.47
C ASN A 645 23.51 -14.78 5.20
N CYS A 646 24.71 -15.07 5.71
CA CYS A 646 25.89 -14.26 5.41
C CYS A 646 26.27 -14.39 3.92
N PRO A 647 26.77 -13.33 3.23
CA PRO A 647 27.22 -13.46 1.85
C PRO A 647 28.31 -14.53 1.71
N ASP A 648 28.13 -15.45 0.74
CA ASP A 648 29.13 -16.48 0.41
C ASP A 648 29.20 -16.70 -1.10
N LEU A 649 30.30 -16.26 -1.70
CA LEU A 649 30.54 -16.34 -3.15
C LEU A 649 30.83 -17.76 -3.66
N ASN A 650 31.04 -18.72 -2.77
CA ASN A 650 31.28 -20.11 -3.15
C ASN A 650 30.00 -20.89 -3.51
N ASN A 651 28.83 -20.33 -3.18
CA ASN A 651 27.53 -20.95 -3.42
C ASN A 651 26.80 -20.25 -4.59
N ASP A 652 25.79 -20.91 -5.17
CA ASP A 652 24.88 -20.36 -6.20
C ASP A 652 23.92 -19.25 -5.68
N ASP A 653 24.26 -18.68 -4.53
CA ASP A 653 23.58 -17.58 -3.85
C ASP A 653 23.82 -16.25 -4.58
N PHE A 654 24.94 -16.08 -5.28
CA PHE A 654 25.26 -14.87 -6.02
C PHE A 654 25.39 -15.17 -7.51
N THR A 655 24.89 -14.28 -8.36
CA THR A 655 25.07 -14.40 -9.81
C THR A 655 26.09 -13.37 -10.26
N LYS A 656 27.25 -13.82 -10.72
CA LYS A 656 28.26 -12.95 -11.33
C LYS A 656 27.72 -12.38 -12.64
N ILE A 657 27.83 -11.06 -12.81
CA ILE A 657 27.54 -10.40 -14.09
C ILE A 657 28.86 -10.21 -14.83
N ASP A 658 28.92 -10.70 -16.07
CA ASP A 658 30.09 -10.53 -16.92
C ASP A 658 30.17 -9.06 -17.40
N GLY A 659 31.27 -8.39 -17.06
CA GLY A 659 31.54 -6.99 -17.40
C GLY A 659 33.01 -6.61 -17.14
N ASP A 660 33.36 -5.33 -17.32
CA ASP A 660 34.71 -4.82 -17.08
C ASP A 660 35.13 -4.94 -15.59
N GLU A 661 34.16 -4.86 -14.67
CA GLU A 661 34.32 -5.09 -13.24
C GLU A 661 33.48 -6.31 -12.80
N SER A 662 34.02 -7.12 -11.89
CA SER A 662 33.29 -8.29 -11.36
C SER A 662 32.26 -7.87 -10.31
N VAL A 663 31.01 -7.71 -10.75
CA VAL A 663 29.88 -7.38 -9.88
C VAL A 663 28.92 -8.57 -9.76
N TYR A 664 28.19 -8.62 -8.65
CA TYR A 664 27.35 -9.75 -8.29
C TYR A 664 25.93 -9.31 -7.95
N LEU A 665 24.94 -10.02 -8.52
CA LEU A 665 23.55 -9.95 -8.07
C LEU A 665 23.41 -10.64 -6.72
N HIS A 666 22.72 -10.00 -5.79
CA HIS A 666 22.62 -10.46 -4.41
C HIS A 666 21.75 -11.72 -4.24
N ASN A 667 20.79 -11.98 -5.16
CA ASN A 667 19.73 -12.99 -5.08
C ASN A 667 19.18 -13.21 -3.65
N ILE A 668 18.86 -12.13 -2.92
CA ILE A 668 18.45 -12.21 -1.51
C ILE A 668 17.31 -13.21 -1.30
N TRP A 669 16.37 -13.31 -2.24
CA TRP A 669 15.28 -14.27 -2.24
C TRP A 669 15.68 -15.75 -2.10
N LYS A 670 16.90 -16.16 -2.49
CA LYS A 670 17.43 -17.52 -2.31
C LYS A 670 17.95 -17.78 -0.90
N ARG A 671 18.44 -16.74 -0.25
CA ARG A 671 19.25 -16.77 0.99
C ARG A 671 18.57 -16.08 2.17
N SER A 672 17.31 -15.71 2.01
CA SER A 672 16.47 -15.13 3.04
C SER A 672 15.28 -16.02 3.40
N ARG A 673 15.01 -16.14 4.70
CA ARG A 673 13.80 -16.72 5.27
C ARG A 673 12.98 -15.62 5.92
N ILE A 674 11.68 -15.63 5.68
CA ILE A 674 10.76 -14.64 6.24
C ILE A 674 9.64 -15.35 6.96
N ASP A 675 9.54 -15.16 8.27
CA ASP A 675 8.48 -15.72 9.11
C ASP A 675 7.50 -14.60 9.51
N ILE A 676 6.20 -14.83 9.35
CA ILE A 676 5.14 -14.00 9.93
C ILE A 676 4.79 -14.58 11.29
N VAL A 677 4.89 -13.77 12.35
CA VAL A 677 4.85 -14.21 13.74
C VAL A 677 3.77 -13.46 14.51
N ASN A 678 3.04 -14.13 15.40
CA ASN A 678 2.17 -13.46 16.36
C ASN A 678 3.01 -12.61 17.32
N ASN A 679 2.60 -11.35 17.51
CA ASN A 679 3.32 -10.43 18.39
C ASN A 679 3.19 -10.78 19.88
#